data_AF-A0A0B7JIR6-F1
#
_entry.id   AF-A0A0B7JIR6-F1
#
_cell.length_a   1.000
_cell.length_b   1.000
_cell.length_c   1.000
_cell.angle_alpha   90.00
_cell.angle_beta   90.00
_cell.angle_gamma   90.00
#
_symmetry.space_group_name_H-M   'P 1'
#
loop_
_entity.id
_entity.type
_entity.pdbx_description
1 polymer ?
#
loop_
_entity_poly.entity_id
_entity_poly.type
_entity_poly.pdbx_seq_one_letter_code
_entity_poly.pdbx_strand_id
1 'polypeptide(L)'
;MAPRDQKQEVEMLEESTIQKPAEMATSDVDPVAQKSLLRKLDFRMMPVFFVMYFLNHWDRNGLPQAKLNGITTHLDLKGTQYNTCISILYVGYLIAGIPSNMILTRILAWVVRGAFLSRLFIIEGAATFGFALIAIFLLPDTPGKTSWMTPEENACSVIRMQEDSVNQLQHETPMQGFMSAIKDYKVWLFMLMQNMHFSAMSFNQFFPTLVKTLGYKNTITLVLTSPPYIFSALFSLALARSSGYFNDRTWHIVGGNLFAIVGFVLACATTGLAPRYAACFLFAAGSYSTGSIILGWASANVADSHEKKAVTLAMVNFSAVAANVYTAYLWPDSDSPRFIIGLGSSVGFSFVCGLVAIIAWYLFRRSNSKRLGEASGDNVKLQKQPFAATHINHSYRQGISAMPVTIQPRPEKAGANDDGVVSSSSELLVVTSKEWTAKRPREIDFQHASEEFIELLEPFLVDESLSEWLLPAFTTTTANDKTVAALTLMSTMKKYFDYTLLCGGCGFPSVTLEGEKKDWELLAAKVRNLADYGDEPADWSVCLVKVVEKMIESFDKLDDDNVKDFWMRACHAAGENGSGGTETLSGWLTAFCYWGDDGKRVCHWSDEGLEELMPKVDRLRLTLDGIPFPVISRGNVRKAVAEMPIVVKDYGTLMVHETTAITGQMAMKGVQMDDESRITHVQPMSGWWMLEDKTYPFTE
;
A
#
# COMPACT_ATOMS: atom_id res chain seq x y z
N MET A 1 -22.03 -6.14 -53.87
CA MET A 1 -22.89 -6.62 -52.76
C MET A 1 -21.96 -7.36 -51.80
N ALA A 2 -22.07 -7.10 -50.48
CA ALA A 2 -21.15 -7.49 -49.38
C ALA A 2 -19.88 -6.62 -49.23
N PRO A 3 -19.96 -5.53 -48.42
CA PRO A 3 -19.01 -5.39 -47.29
C PRO A 3 -19.59 -4.73 -46.02
N ARG A 4 -20.91 -4.53 -45.90
CA ARG A 4 -21.51 -3.84 -44.73
C ARG A 4 -21.76 -4.76 -43.53
N ASP A 5 -22.07 -6.04 -43.76
CA ASP A 5 -22.42 -6.97 -42.68
C ASP A 5 -21.22 -7.38 -41.81
N GLN A 6 -20.01 -7.45 -42.38
CA GLN A 6 -18.78 -7.74 -41.62
C GLN A 6 -18.42 -6.64 -40.62
N LYS A 7 -18.83 -5.39 -40.87
CA LYS A 7 -18.47 -4.26 -39.99
C LYS A 7 -19.37 -4.20 -38.75
N GLN A 8 -20.65 -4.54 -38.90
CA GLN A 8 -21.58 -4.67 -37.79
C GLN A 8 -21.33 -5.93 -36.94
N GLU A 9 -20.88 -7.03 -37.55
CA GLU A 9 -20.46 -8.22 -36.79
C GLU A 9 -19.20 -7.94 -35.95
N VAL A 10 -18.26 -7.14 -36.45
CA VAL A 10 -17.05 -6.73 -35.71
C VAL A 10 -17.39 -5.72 -34.60
N GLU A 11 -18.28 -4.75 -34.84
CA GLU A 11 -18.74 -3.80 -33.81
C GLU A 11 -19.53 -4.48 -32.68
N MET A 12 -20.42 -5.45 -32.99
CA MET A 12 -21.13 -6.22 -31.95
C MET A 12 -20.19 -7.17 -31.18
N LEU A 13 -19.16 -7.71 -31.82
CA LEU A 13 -18.12 -8.49 -31.14
C LEU A 13 -17.25 -7.59 -30.24
N GLU A 14 -16.93 -6.36 -30.65
CA GLU A 14 -16.21 -5.38 -29.82
C GLU A 14 -17.03 -4.93 -28.61
N GLU A 15 -18.33 -4.60 -28.77
CA GLU A 15 -19.20 -4.21 -27.65
C GLU A 15 -19.40 -5.35 -26.63
N SER A 16 -19.57 -6.59 -27.10
CA SER A 16 -19.70 -7.76 -26.20
C SER A 16 -18.41 -8.10 -25.43
N THR A 17 -17.25 -7.66 -25.94
CA THR A 17 -15.95 -7.87 -25.27
C THR A 17 -15.63 -6.73 -24.28
N ILE A 18 -16.24 -5.55 -24.45
CA ILE A 18 -16.04 -4.37 -23.58
C ILE A 18 -17.00 -4.38 -22.37
N GLN A 19 -18.15 -5.05 -22.43
CA GLN A 19 -19.10 -5.16 -21.30
C GLN A 19 -18.76 -6.27 -20.29
N LYS A 20 -18.13 -7.38 -20.70
CA LYS A 20 -17.71 -8.48 -19.80
C LYS A 20 -16.70 -8.15 -18.67
N PRO A 21 -15.76 -7.19 -18.80
CA PRO A 21 -14.78 -6.85 -17.75
C PRO A 21 -15.43 -6.27 -16.48
N ALA A 22 -16.57 -5.60 -16.60
CA ALA A 22 -17.21 -4.91 -15.48
C ALA A 22 -18.09 -5.86 -14.61
N GLU A 23 -18.67 -6.90 -15.22
CA GLU A 23 -19.42 -7.95 -14.51
C GLU A 23 -18.50 -9.01 -13.84
N MET A 24 -17.30 -9.27 -14.38
CA MET A 24 -16.35 -10.23 -13.78
C MET A 24 -15.68 -9.75 -12.49
N ALA A 25 -15.71 -8.45 -12.20
CA ALA A 25 -15.10 -7.91 -10.97
C ALA A 25 -15.95 -8.17 -9.70
N THR A 26 -17.05 -8.91 -9.80
CA THR A 26 -17.86 -9.41 -8.67
C THR A 26 -17.86 -10.93 -8.51
N SER A 27 -17.17 -11.68 -9.37
CA SER A 27 -16.97 -13.12 -9.22
C SER A 27 -15.63 -13.40 -8.54
N ASP A 28 -15.57 -14.39 -7.64
CA ASP A 28 -14.32 -15.09 -7.31
C ASP A 28 -13.52 -15.29 -8.61
N VAL A 29 -12.33 -14.68 -8.70
CA VAL A 29 -11.48 -14.82 -9.88
C VAL A 29 -11.13 -16.29 -10.01
N ASP A 30 -11.52 -16.92 -11.11
CA ASP A 30 -11.21 -18.34 -11.35
C ASP A 30 -9.69 -18.54 -11.20
N PRO A 31 -9.22 -19.35 -10.22
CA PRO A 31 -7.80 -19.57 -9.98
C PRO A 31 -7.10 -20.17 -11.21
N VAL A 32 -7.83 -20.80 -12.13
CA VAL A 32 -7.31 -21.28 -13.41
C VAL A 32 -7.03 -20.13 -14.37
N ALA A 33 -7.95 -19.17 -14.52
CA ALA A 33 -7.79 -17.99 -15.36
C ALA A 33 -6.63 -17.10 -14.87
N GLN A 34 -6.54 -16.90 -13.55
CA GLN A 34 -5.45 -16.17 -12.91
C GLN A 34 -4.08 -16.82 -13.19
N LYS A 35 -3.99 -18.15 -13.08
CA LYS A 35 -2.74 -18.89 -13.34
C LYS A 35 -2.34 -18.86 -14.81
N SER A 36 -3.32 -18.84 -15.72
CA SER A 36 -3.10 -18.68 -17.16
C SER A 36 -2.53 -17.30 -17.48
N LEU A 37 -3.11 -16.24 -16.91
CA LEU A 37 -2.63 -14.87 -17.03
C LEU A 37 -1.19 -14.72 -16.52
N LEU A 38 -0.88 -15.25 -15.34
CA LEU A 38 0.48 -15.22 -14.78
C LEU A 38 1.48 -15.91 -15.70
N ARG A 39 1.15 -17.09 -16.24
CA ARG A 39 2.02 -17.77 -17.21
C ARG A 39 2.25 -16.93 -18.47
N LYS A 40 1.21 -16.28 -18.99
CA LYS A 40 1.31 -15.44 -20.18
C LYS A 40 2.21 -14.22 -19.94
N LEU A 41 2.09 -13.59 -18.77
CA LEU A 41 2.99 -12.52 -18.31
C LEU A 41 4.43 -13.03 -18.17
N ASP A 42 4.64 -14.15 -17.49
CA ASP A 42 5.97 -14.75 -17.31
C ASP A 42 6.63 -15.07 -18.67
N PHE A 43 5.88 -15.67 -19.61
CA PHE A 43 6.40 -16.03 -20.94
C PHE A 43 6.77 -14.82 -21.80
N ARG A 44 6.15 -13.66 -21.58
CA ARG A 44 6.47 -12.42 -22.32
C ARG A 44 7.55 -11.59 -21.62
N MET A 45 7.45 -11.42 -20.30
CA MET A 45 8.32 -10.53 -19.53
C MET A 45 9.66 -11.19 -19.18
N MET A 46 9.67 -12.47 -18.79
CA MET A 46 10.90 -13.13 -18.32
C MET A 46 11.98 -13.24 -19.39
N PRO A 47 11.69 -13.59 -20.66
CA PRO A 47 12.72 -13.57 -21.71
C PRO A 47 13.27 -12.15 -21.95
N VAL A 48 12.42 -11.13 -21.86
CA VAL A 48 12.83 -9.74 -22.07
C VAL A 48 13.73 -9.26 -20.93
N PHE A 49 13.34 -9.52 -19.68
CA PHE A 49 14.16 -9.23 -18.51
C PHE A 49 15.45 -10.04 -18.51
N PHE A 50 15.41 -11.30 -18.95
CA PHE A 50 16.61 -12.12 -19.08
C PHE A 50 17.58 -11.51 -20.10
N VAL A 51 17.12 -11.12 -21.29
CA VAL A 51 17.98 -10.52 -22.32
C VAL A 51 18.48 -9.14 -21.87
N MET A 52 17.63 -8.29 -21.28
CA MET A 52 18.08 -7.00 -20.72
C MET A 52 19.14 -7.19 -19.64
N TYR A 53 18.90 -8.09 -18.69
CA TYR A 53 19.83 -8.37 -17.61
C TYR A 53 21.13 -9.00 -18.11
N PHE A 54 21.04 -9.88 -19.12
CA PHE A 54 22.16 -10.48 -19.82
C PHE A 54 23.02 -9.41 -20.51
N LEU A 55 22.41 -8.51 -21.30
CA LEU A 55 23.10 -7.40 -21.96
C LEU A 55 23.75 -6.47 -20.93
N ASN A 56 23.05 -6.17 -19.83
CA ASN A 56 23.60 -5.36 -18.75
C ASN A 56 24.83 -6.01 -18.08
N HIS A 57 24.79 -7.33 -17.86
CA HIS A 57 25.92 -8.06 -17.32
C HIS A 57 27.04 -8.24 -18.34
N TRP A 58 26.72 -8.35 -19.63
CA TRP A 58 27.70 -8.45 -20.70
C TRP A 58 28.59 -7.20 -20.72
N ASP A 59 27.99 -6.01 -20.66
CA ASP A 59 28.70 -4.71 -20.63
C ASP A 59 29.61 -4.60 -19.41
N ARG A 60 29.07 -4.93 -18.23
CA ARG A 60 29.82 -4.87 -16.96
C ARG A 60 31.03 -5.81 -16.93
N ASN A 61 30.99 -6.93 -17.65
CA ASN A 61 32.09 -7.88 -17.68
C ASN A 61 33.13 -7.58 -18.77
N GLY A 62 32.93 -6.58 -19.64
CA GLY A 62 33.88 -6.24 -20.70
C GLY A 62 35.25 -5.79 -20.17
N LEU A 63 35.30 -4.93 -19.16
CA LEU A 63 36.55 -4.39 -18.59
C LEU A 63 37.44 -5.45 -17.90
N PRO A 64 36.91 -6.36 -17.05
CA PRO A 64 37.68 -7.47 -16.50
C PRO A 64 38.30 -8.37 -17.57
N GLN A 65 37.56 -8.63 -18.65
CA GLN A 65 37.99 -9.46 -19.77
C GLN A 65 39.08 -8.77 -20.61
N ALA A 66 38.93 -7.46 -20.83
CA ALA A 66 39.93 -6.63 -21.50
C ALA A 66 41.25 -6.58 -20.71
N LYS A 67 41.21 -6.58 -19.37
CA LYS A 67 42.42 -6.69 -18.51
C LYS A 67 43.18 -7.98 -18.80
N LEU A 68 42.48 -9.10 -18.89
CA LEU A 68 43.08 -10.41 -19.15
C LEU A 68 43.70 -10.50 -20.56
N ASN A 69 43.11 -9.78 -21.52
CA ASN A 69 43.58 -9.64 -22.90
C ASN A 69 44.67 -8.57 -23.09
N GLY A 70 45.21 -7.98 -22.01
CA GLY A 70 46.40 -7.14 -22.07
C GLY A 70 46.16 -5.66 -22.30
N ILE A 71 44.95 -5.14 -22.03
CA ILE A 71 44.65 -3.69 -22.16
C ILE A 71 45.65 -2.81 -21.37
N THR A 72 46.13 -3.29 -20.22
CA THR A 72 47.13 -2.60 -19.39
C THR A 72 48.49 -2.51 -20.08
N THR A 73 48.87 -3.53 -20.84
CA THR A 73 50.12 -3.58 -21.62
C THR A 73 50.02 -2.75 -22.89
N HIS A 74 48.87 -2.78 -23.57
CA HIS A 74 48.66 -2.02 -24.82
C HIS A 74 48.55 -0.51 -24.61
N LEU A 75 48.09 -0.07 -23.44
CA LEU A 75 47.93 1.36 -23.09
C LEU A 75 49.02 1.88 -22.11
N ASP A 76 50.04 1.08 -21.80
CA ASP A 76 51.11 1.39 -20.81
C ASP A 76 50.57 1.91 -19.46
N LEU A 77 49.49 1.28 -18.95
CA LEU A 77 48.87 1.68 -17.68
C LEU A 77 49.74 1.23 -16.50
N LYS A 78 50.12 2.18 -15.63
CA LYS A 78 51.03 1.96 -14.48
C LYS A 78 50.32 2.09 -13.14
N GLY A 79 50.70 1.23 -12.19
CA GLY A 79 50.24 1.29 -10.81
C GLY A 79 48.72 1.17 -10.66
N THR A 80 48.08 2.16 -10.06
CA THR A 80 46.63 2.18 -9.76
C THR A 80 45.77 2.71 -10.90
N GLN A 81 46.35 3.11 -12.04
CA GLN A 81 45.62 3.77 -13.13
C GLN A 81 44.45 2.94 -13.67
N TYR A 82 44.60 1.62 -13.79
CA TYR A 82 43.50 0.72 -14.17
C TYR A 82 42.35 0.75 -13.16
N ASN A 83 42.66 0.71 -11.85
CA ASN A 83 41.68 0.77 -10.78
C ASN A 83 40.97 2.14 -10.73
N THR A 84 41.70 3.22 -11.04
CA THR A 84 41.12 4.56 -11.20
C THR A 84 40.16 4.64 -12.39
N CYS A 85 40.46 4.00 -13.53
CA CYS A 85 39.53 3.91 -14.66
C CYS A 85 38.22 3.21 -14.27
N ILE A 86 38.31 2.09 -13.54
CA ILE A 86 37.12 1.38 -13.01
C ILE A 86 36.35 2.28 -12.04
N SER A 87 37.05 2.98 -11.15
CA SER A 87 36.41 3.87 -10.17
C SER A 87 35.65 5.01 -10.84
N ILE A 88 36.24 5.64 -11.86
CA ILE A 88 35.61 6.71 -12.65
C ILE A 88 34.36 6.18 -13.36
N LEU A 89 34.38 4.96 -13.90
CA LEU A 89 33.20 4.33 -14.51
C LEU A 89 32.04 4.24 -13.51
N TYR A 90 32.28 3.73 -12.30
CA TYR A 90 31.21 3.58 -11.31
C TYR A 90 30.77 4.93 -10.70
N VAL A 91 31.66 5.92 -10.58
CA VAL A 91 31.27 7.30 -10.24
C VAL A 91 30.35 7.88 -11.31
N GLY A 92 30.68 7.70 -12.59
CA GLY A 92 29.81 8.09 -13.70
C GLY A 92 28.46 7.38 -13.66
N TYR A 93 28.46 6.07 -13.36
CA TYR A 93 27.23 5.29 -13.21
C TYR A 93 26.36 5.74 -12.03
N LEU A 94 26.96 6.12 -10.88
CA LEU A 94 26.23 6.69 -9.74
C LEU A 94 25.55 8.02 -10.09
N ILE A 95 26.30 8.91 -10.74
CA ILE A 95 25.79 10.23 -11.14
C ILE A 95 24.72 10.08 -12.22
N ALA A 96 24.89 9.14 -13.16
CA ALA A 96 23.93 8.87 -14.22
C ALA A 96 22.67 8.13 -13.72
N GLY A 97 22.75 7.36 -12.63
CA GLY A 97 21.62 6.64 -12.07
C GLY A 97 20.48 7.53 -11.57
N ILE A 98 20.81 8.70 -11.00
CA ILE A 98 19.83 9.69 -10.51
C ILE A 98 18.98 10.28 -11.65
N PRO A 99 19.56 10.93 -12.69
CA PRO A 99 18.82 11.42 -13.83
C PRO A 99 18.20 10.27 -14.64
N SER A 100 18.84 9.10 -14.77
CA SER A 100 18.24 7.94 -15.46
C SER A 100 16.90 7.51 -14.86
N ASN A 101 16.79 7.47 -13.53
CA ASN A 101 15.55 7.09 -12.86
C ASN A 101 14.49 8.21 -12.90
N MET A 102 14.91 9.48 -12.94
CA MET A 102 14.00 10.63 -13.09
C MET A 102 13.52 10.82 -14.55
N ILE A 103 14.39 10.57 -15.52
CA ILE A 103 14.12 10.69 -16.97
C ILE A 103 13.22 9.55 -17.46
N LEU A 104 13.16 8.41 -16.75
CA LEU A 104 12.26 7.29 -17.06
C LEU A 104 10.76 7.69 -17.07
N THR A 105 10.41 8.87 -16.56
CA THR A 105 9.04 9.41 -16.64
C THR A 105 8.82 10.51 -17.70
N ARG A 106 9.86 11.04 -18.39
CA ARG A 106 9.71 12.24 -19.25
C ARG A 106 10.56 12.30 -20.54
N ILE A 107 10.76 11.18 -21.25
CA ILE A 107 11.30 11.11 -22.63
C ILE A 107 12.83 11.09 -22.75
N LEU A 108 13.29 10.06 -23.46
CA LEU A 108 14.61 9.86 -24.05
C LEU A 108 14.80 10.73 -25.31
N ALA A 109 15.69 11.72 -25.24
CA ALA A 109 16.44 12.24 -26.37
C ALA A 109 17.58 13.09 -25.78
N TRP A 110 18.71 13.20 -26.47
CA TRP A 110 19.94 13.90 -26.03
C TRP A 110 20.82 13.10 -25.08
N VAL A 111 21.81 12.38 -25.61
CA VAL A 111 23.24 12.42 -25.19
C VAL A 111 23.98 11.35 -26.00
N VAL A 112 24.57 11.73 -27.13
CA VAL A 112 25.75 11.05 -27.70
C VAL A 112 26.66 12.09 -28.36
N ARG A 113 27.74 12.48 -27.68
CA ARG A 113 28.96 13.03 -28.31
C ARG A 113 30.19 12.70 -27.47
N GLY A 114 31.15 11.98 -28.07
CA GLY A 114 32.51 11.79 -27.55
C GLY A 114 33.13 10.43 -27.91
N ALA A 115 34.29 10.43 -28.58
CA ALA A 115 34.83 9.32 -29.37
C ALA A 115 36.08 8.62 -28.77
N PHE A 116 36.34 7.42 -29.32
CA PHE A 116 37.63 6.68 -29.46
C PHE A 116 37.90 5.41 -28.61
N LEU A 117 36.99 4.99 -27.72
CA LEU A 117 36.86 3.57 -27.29
C LEU A 117 35.66 2.87 -27.99
N SER A 118 35.14 3.47 -29.05
CA SER A 118 33.73 3.47 -29.35
C SER A 118 33.20 2.32 -30.20
N ARG A 119 34.02 1.49 -30.86
CA ARG A 119 33.47 0.48 -31.80
C ARG A 119 32.79 -0.72 -31.11
N LEU A 120 33.28 -1.13 -29.94
CA LEU A 120 32.64 -2.20 -29.15
C LEU A 120 31.40 -1.67 -28.41
N PHE A 121 31.55 -0.55 -27.68
CA PHE A 121 30.46 0.09 -26.95
C PHE A 121 29.35 0.67 -27.84
N ILE A 122 29.63 1.04 -29.10
CA ILE A 122 28.58 1.43 -30.06
C ILE A 122 27.80 0.20 -30.53
N ILE A 123 28.44 -0.94 -30.81
CA ILE A 123 27.74 -2.17 -31.21
C ILE A 123 26.89 -2.69 -30.04
N GLU A 124 27.45 -2.68 -28.84
CA GLU A 124 26.79 -3.10 -27.60
C GLU A 124 25.68 -2.15 -27.16
N GLY A 125 25.92 -0.84 -27.24
CA GLY A 125 24.92 0.19 -27.02
C GLY A 125 23.81 0.17 -28.09
N ALA A 126 24.14 -0.11 -29.35
CA ALA A 126 23.16 -0.27 -30.43
C ALA A 126 22.33 -1.55 -30.27
N ALA A 127 22.92 -2.65 -29.82
CA ALA A 127 22.19 -3.88 -29.49
C ALA A 127 21.22 -3.66 -28.33
N THR A 128 21.67 -2.94 -27.28
CA THR A 128 20.83 -2.58 -26.13
C THR A 128 19.72 -1.61 -26.54
N PHE A 129 20.01 -0.62 -27.39
CA PHE A 129 19.02 0.32 -27.91
C PHE A 129 18.00 -0.37 -28.82
N GLY A 130 18.46 -1.25 -29.72
CA GLY A 130 17.58 -2.06 -30.57
C GLY A 130 16.69 -2.98 -29.75
N PHE A 131 17.22 -3.60 -28.69
CA PHE A 131 16.41 -4.40 -27.79
C PHE A 131 15.44 -3.55 -26.97
N ALA A 132 15.83 -2.35 -26.52
CA ALA A 132 14.94 -1.42 -25.83
C ALA A 132 13.76 -1.00 -26.72
N LEU A 133 13.98 -0.77 -28.02
CA LEU A 133 12.91 -0.50 -28.98
C LEU A 133 11.94 -1.68 -29.09
N ILE A 134 12.43 -2.91 -29.05
CA ILE A 134 11.60 -4.12 -29.03
C ILE A 134 10.85 -4.26 -27.70
N ALA A 135 11.52 -3.95 -26.57
CA ALA A 135 10.96 -4.05 -25.23
C ALA A 135 9.76 -3.12 -25.00
N ILE A 136 9.73 -1.95 -25.66
CA ILE A 136 8.56 -1.03 -25.64
C ILE A 136 7.28 -1.73 -26.12
N PHE A 137 7.39 -2.65 -27.07
CA PHE A 137 6.21 -3.36 -27.59
C PHE A 137 5.88 -4.65 -26.82
N LEU A 138 6.83 -5.16 -26.02
CA LEU A 138 6.65 -6.41 -25.25
C LEU A 138 6.28 -6.18 -23.78
N LEU A 139 6.78 -5.13 -23.15
CA LEU A 139 6.54 -4.85 -21.74
C LEU A 139 5.15 -4.21 -21.53
N PRO A 140 4.42 -4.59 -20.47
CA PRO A 140 3.16 -3.94 -20.12
C PRO A 140 3.40 -2.58 -19.45
N ASP A 141 2.65 -1.55 -19.86
CA ASP A 141 2.74 -0.20 -19.29
C ASP A 141 1.95 -0.06 -17.97
N THR A 142 0.67 -0.39 -18.01
CA THR A 142 -0.28 -0.36 -16.87
C THR A 142 -1.54 -1.14 -17.26
N PRO A 143 -2.29 -1.72 -16.31
CA PRO A 143 -3.57 -2.38 -16.62
C PRO A 143 -4.50 -1.40 -17.33
N GLY A 144 -5.11 -1.84 -18.43
CA GLY A 144 -6.02 -1.02 -19.24
C GLY A 144 -5.39 -0.23 -20.40
N LYS A 145 -4.06 -0.03 -20.42
CA LYS A 145 -3.33 0.55 -21.58
C LYS A 145 -2.57 -0.47 -22.42
N THR A 146 -2.47 -1.71 -21.94
CA THR A 146 -1.68 -2.75 -22.58
C THR A 146 -2.46 -3.38 -23.74
N SER A 147 -1.98 -3.18 -24.97
CA SER A 147 -2.68 -3.53 -26.22
C SER A 147 -2.84 -5.04 -26.51
N TRP A 148 -2.10 -5.89 -25.80
CA TRP A 148 -2.03 -7.34 -26.08
C TRP A 148 -2.73 -8.22 -25.06
N MET A 149 -3.29 -7.65 -24.00
CA MET A 149 -4.08 -8.35 -22.99
C MET A 149 -5.55 -8.39 -23.41
N THR A 150 -6.21 -9.53 -23.23
CA THR A 150 -7.66 -9.58 -23.46
C THR A 150 -8.38 -8.74 -22.40
N PRO A 151 -9.60 -8.25 -22.67
CA PRO A 151 -10.37 -7.46 -21.70
C PRO A 151 -10.61 -8.19 -20.37
N GLU A 152 -10.77 -9.52 -20.41
CA GLU A 152 -10.89 -10.41 -19.23
C GLU A 152 -9.58 -10.49 -18.44
N GLU A 153 -8.44 -10.62 -19.11
CA GLU A 153 -7.11 -10.62 -18.50
C GLU A 153 -6.77 -9.26 -17.87
N ASN A 154 -7.19 -8.15 -18.50
CA ASN A 154 -7.03 -6.79 -17.98
C ASN A 154 -7.89 -6.56 -16.73
N ALA A 155 -9.13 -7.06 -16.69
CA ALA A 155 -9.95 -6.98 -15.48
C ALA A 155 -9.29 -7.71 -14.31
N CYS A 156 -8.77 -8.92 -14.54
CA CYS A 156 -8.07 -9.70 -13.54
C CYS A 156 -6.80 -9.01 -13.01
N SER A 157 -6.02 -8.34 -13.87
CA SER A 157 -4.81 -7.62 -13.42
C SER A 157 -5.13 -6.36 -12.61
N VAL A 158 -6.21 -5.62 -12.94
CA VAL A 158 -6.70 -4.49 -12.14
C VAL A 158 -7.12 -4.94 -10.74
N ILE A 159 -7.89 -6.03 -10.65
CA ILE A 159 -8.34 -6.59 -9.36
C ILE A 159 -7.14 -6.98 -8.50
N ARG A 160 -6.13 -7.65 -9.07
CA ARG A 160 -4.90 -7.99 -8.32
C ARG A 160 -4.13 -6.77 -7.85
N MET A 161 -4.01 -5.73 -8.69
CA MET A 161 -3.35 -4.50 -8.27
C MET A 161 -4.11 -3.79 -7.15
N GLN A 162 -5.44 -3.88 -7.15
CA GLN A 162 -6.29 -3.41 -6.06
C GLN A 162 -6.10 -4.25 -4.78
N GLU A 163 -6.07 -5.58 -4.87
CA GLU A 163 -5.76 -6.47 -3.73
C GLU A 163 -4.36 -6.20 -3.13
N ASP A 164 -3.35 -5.96 -3.98
CA ASP A 164 -2.00 -5.59 -3.54
C ASP A 164 -1.92 -4.15 -2.99
N SER A 165 -2.89 -3.28 -3.29
CA SER A 165 -3.00 -1.92 -2.74
C SER A 165 -3.90 -1.82 -1.50
N VAL A 166 -4.78 -2.78 -1.22
CA VAL A 166 -5.57 -2.86 0.03
C VAL A 166 -4.66 -3.03 1.27
N ASN A 167 -3.44 -3.53 1.12
CA ASN A 167 -2.43 -3.57 2.19
C ASN A 167 -1.65 -2.25 2.38
N GLN A 168 -1.92 -1.21 1.59
CA GLN A 168 -1.19 0.06 1.64
C GLN A 168 -2.06 1.11 2.33
N LEU A 169 -1.66 1.47 3.56
CA LEU A 169 -2.51 2.22 4.48
C LEU A 169 -2.53 3.74 4.21
N GLN A 170 -1.60 4.28 3.40
CA GLN A 170 -1.46 5.73 3.20
C GLN A 170 -0.92 6.09 1.80
N HIS A 171 -1.61 6.99 1.09
CA HIS A 171 -1.05 7.70 -0.06
C HIS A 171 -0.20 8.87 0.43
N GLU A 172 1.13 8.78 0.26
CA GLU A 172 2.06 9.87 0.54
C GLU A 172 2.45 10.59 -0.76
N THR A 173 2.74 11.88 -0.69
CA THR A 173 3.40 12.54 -1.84
C THR A 173 4.83 12.00 -2.02
N PRO A 174 5.42 12.01 -3.24
CA PRO A 174 6.76 11.50 -3.46
C PRO A 174 7.84 12.10 -2.55
N MET A 175 7.71 13.38 -2.20
CA MET A 175 8.64 14.07 -1.29
C MET A 175 8.45 13.62 0.16
N GLN A 176 7.21 13.37 0.59
CA GLN A 176 6.94 12.80 1.91
C GLN A 176 7.49 11.38 2.01
N GLY A 177 7.23 10.52 1.02
CA GLY A 177 7.79 9.16 0.97
C GLY A 177 9.32 9.16 0.98
N PHE A 178 9.96 10.13 0.32
CA PHE A 178 11.41 10.33 0.38
C PHE A 178 11.90 10.69 1.78
N MET A 179 11.27 11.69 2.43
CA MET A 179 11.66 12.12 3.77
C MET A 179 11.39 11.03 4.83
N SER A 180 10.30 10.28 4.67
CA SER A 180 9.95 9.12 5.50
C SER A 180 10.98 8.00 5.36
N ALA A 181 11.49 7.73 4.15
CA ALA A 181 12.54 6.74 3.93
C ALA A 181 13.87 7.15 4.59
N ILE A 182 14.27 8.42 4.48
CA ILE A 182 15.52 8.93 5.10
C ILE A 182 15.48 8.84 6.63
N LYS A 183 14.33 9.14 7.25
CA LYS A 183 14.18 9.09 8.71
C LYS A 183 14.10 7.67 9.26
N ASP A 184 13.79 6.67 8.42
CA ASP A 184 13.64 5.29 8.86
C ASP A 184 15.00 4.60 9.01
N TYR A 185 15.35 4.23 10.24
CA TYR A 185 16.58 3.52 10.55
C TYR A 185 16.70 2.16 9.83
N LYS A 186 15.57 1.53 9.47
CA LYS A 186 15.56 0.25 8.74
C LYS A 186 16.19 0.41 7.36
N VAL A 187 15.94 1.54 6.68
CA VAL A 187 16.50 1.83 5.35
C VAL A 187 18.03 1.86 5.43
N TRP A 188 18.58 2.53 6.43
CA TRP A 188 20.03 2.60 6.64
C TRP A 188 20.67 1.25 6.96
N LEU A 189 19.97 0.38 7.71
CA LEU A 189 20.43 -1.00 7.94
C LEU A 189 20.50 -1.81 6.63
N PHE A 190 19.48 -1.70 5.78
CA PHE A 190 19.46 -2.38 4.48
C PHE A 190 20.50 -1.80 3.52
N MET A 191 20.73 -0.48 3.53
CA MET A 191 21.80 0.15 2.75
C MET A 191 23.18 -0.35 3.18
N LEU A 192 23.46 -0.37 4.48
CA LEU A 192 24.73 -0.87 4.99
C LEU A 192 24.93 -2.35 4.64
N MET A 193 23.91 -3.17 4.85
CA MET A 193 23.95 -4.60 4.53
C MET A 193 24.21 -4.83 3.03
N GLN A 194 23.52 -4.11 2.15
CA GLN A 194 23.69 -4.23 0.70
C GLN A 194 25.05 -3.70 0.24
N ASN A 195 25.55 -2.61 0.83
CA ASN A 195 26.89 -2.10 0.54
C ASN A 195 27.96 -3.15 0.91
N MET A 196 27.93 -3.68 2.13
CA MET A 196 28.88 -4.71 2.58
C MET A 196 28.80 -5.98 1.72
N HIS A 197 27.60 -6.37 1.31
CA HIS A 197 27.40 -7.47 0.37
C HIS A 197 28.07 -7.22 -0.99
N PHE A 198 27.84 -6.07 -1.61
CA PHE A 198 28.47 -5.72 -2.89
C PHE A 198 30.00 -5.59 -2.75
N SER A 199 30.47 -5.11 -1.60
CA SER A 199 31.91 -5.05 -1.31
C SER A 199 32.56 -6.41 -1.21
N ALA A 200 31.88 -7.38 -0.57
CA ALA A 200 32.31 -8.77 -0.56
C ALA A 200 32.35 -9.36 -1.98
N MET A 201 31.39 -8.98 -2.83
CA MET A 201 31.25 -9.41 -4.22
C MET A 201 32.22 -8.71 -5.21
N SER A 202 33.08 -7.81 -4.73
CA SER A 202 34.02 -7.05 -5.57
C SER A 202 35.00 -7.91 -6.38
N PHE A 203 35.24 -9.15 -5.97
CA PHE A 203 36.07 -10.12 -6.71
C PHE A 203 35.60 -10.32 -8.16
N ASN A 204 34.33 -10.05 -8.48
CA ASN A 204 33.79 -10.23 -9.83
C ASN A 204 34.48 -9.35 -10.87
N GLN A 205 34.91 -8.15 -10.49
CA GLN A 205 35.66 -7.28 -11.37
C GLN A 205 37.05 -7.85 -11.72
N PHE A 206 37.54 -8.82 -10.94
CA PHE A 206 38.87 -9.41 -11.08
C PHE A 206 38.85 -10.93 -11.20
N PHE A 207 37.67 -11.54 -11.37
CA PHE A 207 37.50 -13.00 -11.32
C PHE A 207 38.28 -13.75 -12.40
N PRO A 208 38.33 -13.29 -13.68
CA PRO A 208 39.19 -13.92 -14.68
C PRO A 208 40.68 -13.85 -14.30
N THR A 209 41.10 -12.78 -13.62
CA THR A 209 42.48 -12.64 -13.13
C THR A 209 42.76 -13.63 -12.00
N LEU A 210 41.80 -13.86 -11.10
CA LEU A 210 41.88 -14.90 -10.06
C LEU A 210 42.00 -16.30 -10.69
N VAL A 211 41.19 -16.62 -11.68
CA VAL A 211 41.27 -17.93 -12.37
C VAL A 211 42.57 -18.05 -13.18
N LYS A 212 43.13 -16.94 -13.69
CA LYS A 212 44.43 -16.94 -14.40
C LYS A 212 45.58 -17.42 -13.52
N THR A 213 45.49 -17.22 -12.19
CA THR A 213 46.51 -17.72 -11.25
C THR A 213 46.61 -19.24 -11.19
N LEU A 214 45.63 -19.97 -11.74
CA LEU A 214 45.67 -21.43 -11.88
C LEU A 214 46.70 -21.90 -12.93
N GLY A 215 47.25 -20.98 -13.74
CA GLY A 215 48.33 -21.27 -14.69
C GLY A 215 47.89 -21.70 -16.09
N TYR A 216 46.59 -21.60 -16.41
CA TYR A 216 46.08 -21.93 -17.74
C TYR A 216 46.24 -20.79 -18.75
N LYS A 217 46.24 -21.14 -20.05
CA LYS A 217 46.19 -20.16 -21.15
C LYS A 217 44.91 -19.32 -21.05
N ASN A 218 44.98 -18.06 -21.48
CA ASN A 218 43.88 -17.10 -21.41
C ASN A 218 42.53 -17.67 -21.86
N THR A 219 42.46 -18.36 -23.01
CA THR A 219 41.21 -18.96 -23.52
C THR A 219 40.61 -19.98 -22.56
N ILE A 220 41.44 -20.87 -21.99
CA ILE A 220 40.99 -21.90 -21.04
C ILE A 220 40.59 -21.24 -19.71
N THR A 221 41.35 -20.26 -19.25
CA THR A 221 41.04 -19.46 -18.05
C THR A 221 39.65 -18.84 -18.13
N LEU A 222 39.27 -18.28 -19.28
CA LEU A 222 37.94 -17.69 -19.45
C LEU A 222 36.84 -18.75 -19.40
N VAL A 223 37.03 -19.89 -20.06
CA VAL A 223 36.08 -21.01 -20.00
C VAL A 223 35.92 -21.53 -18.57
N LEU A 224 37.01 -21.58 -17.79
CA LEU A 224 36.99 -22.02 -16.39
C LEU A 224 36.28 -21.06 -15.43
N THR A 225 35.99 -19.82 -15.83
CA THR A 225 35.14 -18.90 -15.03
C THR A 225 33.67 -19.30 -15.06
N SER A 226 33.20 -19.96 -16.11
CA SER A 226 31.78 -20.28 -16.30
C SER A 226 31.22 -21.29 -15.29
N PRO A 227 31.89 -22.43 -14.97
CA PRO A 227 31.34 -23.41 -14.04
C PRO A 227 31.05 -22.88 -12.63
N PRO A 228 31.92 -22.07 -11.99
CA PRO A 228 31.60 -21.40 -10.73
C PRO A 228 30.33 -20.53 -10.81
N TYR A 229 30.13 -19.80 -11.92
CA TYR A 229 28.93 -18.98 -12.10
C TYR A 229 27.66 -19.83 -12.27
N ILE A 230 27.71 -20.93 -13.03
CA ILE A 230 26.59 -21.87 -13.18
C ILE A 230 26.22 -22.49 -11.83
N PHE A 231 27.21 -22.94 -11.08
CA PHE A 231 26.99 -23.47 -9.74
C PHE A 231 26.38 -22.41 -8.81
N SER A 232 26.89 -21.18 -8.88
CA SER A 232 26.35 -20.06 -8.10
C SER A 232 24.90 -19.76 -8.44
N ALA A 233 24.50 -19.86 -9.71
CA ALA A 233 23.11 -19.68 -10.13
C ALA A 233 22.19 -20.77 -9.55
N LEU A 234 22.58 -22.04 -9.65
CA LEU A 234 21.82 -23.16 -9.08
C LEU A 234 21.71 -23.05 -7.55
N PHE A 235 22.81 -22.70 -6.89
CA PHE A 235 22.84 -22.51 -5.45
C PHE A 235 21.96 -21.32 -5.03
N SER A 236 21.99 -20.22 -5.77
CA SER A 236 21.15 -19.05 -5.52
C SER A 236 19.67 -19.37 -5.63
N LEU A 237 19.26 -20.17 -6.61
CA LEU A 237 17.87 -20.65 -6.73
C LEU A 237 17.46 -21.54 -5.55
N ALA A 238 18.34 -22.46 -5.14
CA ALA A 238 18.08 -23.33 -4.00
C ALA A 238 17.94 -22.53 -2.70
N LEU A 239 18.84 -21.58 -2.46
CA LEU A 239 18.83 -20.75 -1.25
C LEU A 239 17.63 -19.79 -1.22
N ALA A 240 17.27 -19.19 -2.37
CA ALA A 240 16.09 -18.35 -2.49
C ALA A 240 14.79 -19.14 -2.27
N ARG A 241 14.68 -20.35 -2.83
CA ARG A 241 13.54 -21.25 -2.60
C ARG A 241 13.43 -21.65 -1.13
N SER A 242 14.55 -21.99 -0.50
CA SER A 242 14.61 -22.31 0.93
C SER A 242 14.19 -21.12 1.78
N SER A 243 14.71 -19.92 1.49
CA SER A 243 14.33 -18.69 2.20
C SER A 243 12.84 -18.36 2.06
N GLY A 244 12.24 -18.65 0.89
CA GLY A 244 10.81 -18.48 0.67
C GLY A 244 9.97 -19.51 1.44
N TYR A 245 10.42 -20.77 1.49
CA TYR A 245 9.71 -21.86 2.17
C TYR A 245 9.71 -21.70 3.70
N PHE A 246 10.86 -21.40 4.30
CA PHE A 246 10.99 -21.21 5.75
C PHE A 246 10.61 -19.81 6.23
N ASN A 247 10.45 -18.84 5.31
CA ASN A 247 10.20 -17.42 5.59
C ASN A 247 11.28 -16.72 6.48
N ASP A 248 12.41 -17.40 6.76
CA ASP A 248 13.50 -16.94 7.61
C ASP A 248 14.67 -16.35 6.82
N ARG A 249 14.56 -15.09 6.41
CA ARG A 249 15.55 -14.42 5.52
C ARG A 249 16.93 -14.26 6.17
N THR A 250 16.98 -14.03 7.48
CA THR A 250 18.22 -13.75 8.22
C THR A 250 19.21 -14.92 8.18
N TRP A 251 18.77 -16.13 8.50
CA TRP A 251 19.66 -17.29 8.59
C TRP A 251 20.17 -17.74 7.21
N HIS A 252 19.39 -17.48 6.16
CA HIS A 252 19.84 -17.73 4.78
C HIS A 252 20.92 -16.71 4.35
N ILE A 253 20.79 -15.43 4.74
CA ILE A 253 21.83 -14.41 4.53
C ILE A 253 23.10 -14.75 5.29
N VAL A 254 22.98 -15.12 6.57
CA VAL A 254 24.14 -15.51 7.40
C VAL A 254 24.79 -16.78 6.85
N GLY A 255 24.01 -17.79 6.49
CA GLY A 255 24.50 -19.03 5.89
C GLY A 255 25.22 -18.81 4.56
N GLY A 256 24.64 -17.99 3.67
CA GLY A 256 25.26 -17.60 2.41
C GLY A 256 26.59 -16.86 2.60
N ASN A 257 26.65 -15.92 3.53
CA ASN A 257 27.89 -15.20 3.86
C ASN A 257 28.94 -16.10 4.52
N LEU A 258 28.55 -17.02 5.42
CA LEU A 258 29.47 -17.99 6.01
C LEU A 258 30.06 -18.93 4.95
N PHE A 259 29.22 -19.39 4.02
CA PHE A 259 29.66 -20.18 2.88
C PHE A 259 30.66 -19.41 2.00
N ALA A 260 30.42 -18.12 1.79
CA ALA A 260 31.34 -17.25 1.07
C ALA A 260 32.67 -17.05 1.81
N ILE A 261 32.63 -16.82 3.14
CA ILE A 261 33.80 -16.67 3.99
C ILE A 261 34.71 -17.90 3.92
N VAL A 262 34.15 -19.11 3.98
CA VAL A 262 34.91 -20.35 3.84
C VAL A 262 35.65 -20.37 2.48
N GLY A 263 34.97 -19.98 1.40
CA GLY A 263 35.58 -19.87 0.08
C GLY A 263 36.71 -18.83 0.02
N PHE A 264 36.51 -17.63 0.56
CA PHE A 264 37.53 -16.58 0.56
C PHE A 264 38.75 -16.97 1.41
N VAL A 265 38.54 -17.56 2.60
CA VAL A 265 39.62 -18.04 3.48
C VAL A 265 40.41 -19.15 2.79
N LEU A 266 39.73 -20.11 2.15
CA LEU A 266 40.39 -21.19 1.41
C LEU A 266 41.25 -20.66 0.25
N ALA A 267 40.76 -19.64 -0.47
CA ALA A 267 41.51 -18.98 -1.53
C ALA A 267 42.74 -18.23 -1.00
N CYS A 268 42.67 -17.62 0.19
CA CYS A 268 43.82 -16.99 0.84
C CYS A 268 44.84 -18.03 1.35
N ALA A 269 44.36 -19.12 1.94
CA ALA A 269 45.19 -20.09 2.66
C ALA A 269 45.97 -21.03 1.72
N THR A 270 45.50 -21.25 0.50
CA THR A 270 46.04 -22.30 -0.39
C THR A 270 46.48 -21.76 -1.75
N THR A 271 47.56 -22.31 -2.29
CA THR A 271 48.04 -22.06 -3.66
C THR A 271 47.88 -23.28 -4.58
N GLY A 272 47.41 -24.41 -4.06
CA GLY A 272 47.17 -25.63 -4.84
C GLY A 272 46.02 -25.47 -5.83
N LEU A 273 46.16 -26.10 -7.00
CA LEU A 273 45.20 -25.99 -8.12
C LEU A 273 43.76 -26.37 -7.71
N ALA A 274 43.58 -27.57 -7.14
CA ALA A 274 42.26 -28.10 -6.77
C ALA A 274 41.56 -27.30 -5.65
N PRO A 275 42.18 -27.02 -4.48
CA PRO A 275 41.50 -26.27 -3.41
C PRO A 275 41.19 -24.83 -3.82
N ARG A 276 42.03 -24.23 -4.68
CA ARG A 276 41.84 -22.87 -5.16
C ARG A 276 40.69 -22.75 -6.17
N TYR A 277 40.55 -23.74 -7.05
CA TYR A 277 39.40 -23.79 -7.94
C TYR A 277 38.11 -24.08 -7.16
N ALA A 278 38.15 -25.01 -6.19
CA ALA A 278 37.02 -25.26 -5.28
C ALA A 278 36.61 -24.01 -4.48
N ALA A 279 37.58 -23.21 -4.03
CA ALA A 279 37.32 -21.93 -3.38
C ALA A 279 36.50 -20.98 -4.27
N CYS A 280 36.79 -20.93 -5.58
CA CYS A 280 36.02 -20.14 -6.54
C CYS A 280 34.54 -20.54 -6.62
N PHE A 281 34.19 -21.81 -6.44
CA PHE A 281 32.79 -22.23 -6.37
C PHE A 281 32.12 -21.76 -5.08
N LEU A 282 32.82 -21.91 -3.95
CA LEU A 282 32.29 -21.59 -2.62
C LEU A 282 32.02 -20.09 -2.46
N PHE A 283 33.02 -19.24 -2.73
CA PHE A 283 32.85 -17.81 -2.55
C PHE A 283 31.91 -17.19 -3.58
N ALA A 284 31.91 -17.69 -4.83
CA ALA A 284 30.96 -17.22 -5.82
C ALA A 284 29.53 -17.58 -5.41
N ALA A 285 29.26 -18.83 -5.04
CA ALA A 285 27.91 -19.26 -4.71
C ALA A 285 27.35 -18.56 -3.47
N GLY A 286 28.15 -18.40 -2.41
CA GLY A 286 27.73 -17.68 -1.21
C GLY A 286 27.48 -16.20 -1.46
N SER A 287 28.35 -15.53 -2.22
CA SER A 287 28.22 -14.11 -2.53
C SER A 287 27.13 -13.81 -3.56
N TYR A 288 26.82 -14.68 -4.51
CA TYR A 288 25.74 -14.40 -5.48
C TYR A 288 24.34 -14.64 -4.93
N SER A 289 24.20 -15.60 -4.02
CA SER A 289 22.90 -16.01 -3.48
C SER A 289 22.31 -15.03 -2.47
N THR A 290 23.16 -14.25 -1.79
CA THR A 290 22.75 -13.40 -0.66
C THR A 290 22.03 -12.12 -1.10
N GLY A 291 22.39 -11.53 -2.24
CA GLY A 291 21.91 -10.21 -2.67
C GLY A 291 20.43 -10.16 -3.01
N SER A 292 19.89 -11.21 -3.62
CA SER A 292 18.46 -11.31 -3.96
C SER A 292 17.58 -11.42 -2.71
N ILE A 293 18.07 -12.09 -1.67
CA ILE A 293 17.36 -12.23 -0.38
C ILE A 293 17.34 -10.89 0.36
N ILE A 294 18.43 -10.11 0.35
CA ILE A 294 18.48 -8.78 0.98
C ILE A 294 17.47 -7.82 0.34
N LEU A 295 17.43 -7.75 -1.00
CA LEU A 295 16.47 -6.92 -1.73
C LEU A 295 15.01 -7.34 -1.48
N GLY A 296 14.74 -8.65 -1.45
CA GLY A 296 13.44 -9.18 -1.08
C GLY A 296 13.06 -8.91 0.38
N TRP A 297 14.04 -8.83 1.28
CA TRP A 297 13.80 -8.51 2.69
C TRP A 297 13.49 -7.03 2.90
N ALA A 298 14.24 -6.14 2.24
CA ALA A 298 14.05 -4.69 2.29
C ALA A 298 12.67 -4.28 1.77
N SER A 299 12.27 -4.85 0.62
CA SER A 299 10.97 -4.53 0.00
C SER A 299 9.77 -4.99 0.83
N ALA A 300 9.94 -5.98 1.72
CA ALA A 300 8.89 -6.51 2.58
C ALA A 300 8.78 -5.81 3.95
N ASN A 301 9.85 -5.17 4.46
CA ASN A 301 9.90 -4.64 5.83
C ASN A 301 9.86 -3.11 5.95
N VAL A 302 9.89 -2.41 4.82
CA VAL A 302 9.87 -0.94 4.73
C VAL A 302 8.63 -0.42 3.97
N ALA A 303 7.72 -1.31 3.56
CA ALA A 303 6.61 -1.02 2.66
C ALA A 303 5.35 -0.50 3.36
N ASP A 304 5.47 0.61 4.09
CA ASP A 304 4.31 1.29 4.68
C ASP A 304 3.52 2.11 3.62
N SER A 305 4.22 2.62 2.58
CA SER A 305 3.66 3.31 1.39
C SER A 305 4.39 2.90 0.10
N HIS A 306 3.76 3.11 -1.06
CA HIS A 306 4.35 2.79 -2.38
C HIS A 306 5.60 3.65 -2.65
N GLU A 307 5.51 4.94 -2.34
CA GLU A 307 6.55 5.95 -2.55
C GLU A 307 7.77 5.66 -1.68
N LYS A 308 7.58 5.38 -0.38
CA LYS A 308 8.67 5.01 0.54
C LYS A 308 9.38 3.73 0.11
N LYS A 309 8.63 2.73 -0.37
CA LYS A 309 9.19 1.48 -0.89
C LYS A 309 10.08 1.72 -2.12
N ALA A 310 9.62 2.52 -3.08
CA ALA A 310 10.38 2.85 -4.27
C ALA A 310 11.69 3.60 -3.92
N VAL A 311 11.60 4.62 -3.05
CA VAL A 311 12.77 5.36 -2.58
C VAL A 311 13.75 4.46 -1.84
N THR A 312 13.26 3.58 -0.96
CA THR A 312 14.11 2.64 -0.22
C THR A 312 14.91 1.73 -1.15
N LEU A 313 14.26 1.12 -2.15
CA LEU A 313 14.95 0.26 -3.10
C LEU A 313 15.98 1.04 -3.93
N ALA A 314 15.67 2.28 -4.31
CA ALA A 314 16.62 3.16 -5.00
C ALA A 314 17.84 3.49 -4.12
N MET A 315 17.64 3.83 -2.84
CA MET A 315 18.72 4.11 -1.89
C MET A 315 19.59 2.88 -1.63
N VAL A 316 18.98 1.71 -1.44
CA VAL A 316 19.68 0.43 -1.27
C VAL A 316 20.53 0.11 -2.50
N ASN A 317 19.98 0.25 -3.71
CA ASN A 317 20.72 0.03 -4.94
C ASN A 317 21.84 1.06 -5.16
N PHE A 318 21.62 2.32 -4.83
CA PHE A 318 22.65 3.37 -4.86
C PHE A 318 23.83 3.01 -3.95
N SER A 319 23.54 2.58 -2.72
CA SER A 319 24.56 2.14 -1.77
C SER A 319 25.35 0.93 -2.29
N ALA A 320 24.69 -0.01 -2.96
CA ALA A 320 25.31 -1.18 -3.57
C ALA A 320 26.34 -0.79 -4.64
N VAL A 321 25.98 0.17 -5.50
CA VAL A 321 26.86 0.65 -6.57
C VAL A 321 28.04 1.43 -5.99
N ALA A 322 27.82 2.23 -4.94
CA ALA A 322 28.87 3.02 -4.28
C ALA A 322 30.02 2.15 -3.74
N ALA A 323 29.73 0.90 -3.36
CA ALA A 323 30.74 -0.09 -2.97
C ALA A 323 31.81 -0.32 -4.05
N ASN A 324 31.44 -0.27 -5.33
CA ASN A 324 32.37 -0.55 -6.43
C ASN A 324 33.45 0.52 -6.61
N VAL A 325 33.24 1.73 -6.07
CA VAL A 325 34.20 2.85 -6.20
C VAL A 325 35.45 2.60 -5.38
N TYR A 326 35.31 2.24 -4.10
CA TYR A 326 36.47 2.02 -3.23
C TYR A 326 37.04 0.60 -3.36
N THR A 327 36.21 -0.39 -3.70
CA THR A 327 36.66 -1.79 -3.80
C THR A 327 37.57 -2.03 -5.00
N ALA A 328 37.52 -1.21 -6.04
CA ALA A 328 38.49 -1.26 -7.15
C ALA A 328 39.95 -1.11 -6.67
N TYR A 329 40.18 -0.39 -5.57
CA TYR A 329 41.52 -0.19 -5.01
C TYR A 329 42.00 -1.35 -4.12
N LEU A 330 41.11 -2.29 -3.74
CA LEU A 330 41.45 -3.43 -2.89
C LEU A 330 42.16 -4.57 -3.63
N TRP A 331 42.30 -4.46 -4.96
CA TRP A 331 42.88 -5.49 -5.82
C TRP A 331 44.16 -5.00 -6.53
N PRO A 332 45.26 -4.75 -5.79
CA PRO A 332 46.53 -4.37 -6.41
C PRO A 332 47.18 -5.57 -7.11
N ASP A 333 47.75 -5.34 -8.29
CA ASP A 333 48.44 -6.39 -9.06
C ASP A 333 49.71 -6.91 -8.35
N SER A 334 50.27 -6.13 -7.41
CA SER A 334 51.43 -6.51 -6.58
C SER A 334 51.17 -7.67 -5.63
N ASP A 335 49.91 -7.98 -5.33
CA ASP A 335 49.51 -9.04 -4.39
C ASP A 335 49.22 -10.39 -5.10
N SER A 336 49.43 -10.43 -6.41
CA SER A 336 49.41 -11.68 -7.19
C SER A 336 50.55 -12.62 -6.72
N PRO A 337 50.33 -13.94 -6.59
CA PRO A 337 49.14 -14.67 -7.01
C PRO A 337 48.13 -14.89 -5.88
N ARG A 338 48.31 -14.43 -4.65
CA ARG A 338 47.40 -14.79 -3.53
C ARG A 338 46.25 -13.81 -3.33
N PHE A 339 46.41 -12.54 -3.71
CA PHE A 339 45.39 -11.50 -3.58
C PHE A 339 44.78 -11.44 -2.15
N ILE A 340 45.64 -11.52 -1.13
CA ILE A 340 45.27 -11.55 0.29
C ILE A 340 44.51 -10.28 0.70
N ILE A 341 44.89 -9.11 0.16
CA ILE A 341 44.24 -7.83 0.49
C ILE A 341 42.78 -7.85 0.03
N GLY A 342 42.54 -8.20 -1.23
CA GLY A 342 41.21 -8.26 -1.83
C GLY A 342 40.33 -9.33 -1.18
N LEU A 343 40.82 -10.58 -1.14
CA LEU A 343 40.08 -11.71 -0.58
C LEU A 343 39.89 -11.59 0.94
N GLY A 344 40.89 -11.09 1.67
CA GLY A 344 40.80 -10.84 3.12
C GLY A 344 39.81 -9.73 3.46
N SER A 345 39.76 -8.68 2.66
CA SER A 345 38.75 -7.62 2.78
C SER A 345 37.34 -8.16 2.48
N SER A 346 37.18 -9.04 1.48
CA SER A 346 35.91 -9.73 1.20
C SER A 346 35.41 -10.60 2.36
N VAL A 347 36.32 -11.23 3.13
CA VAL A 347 35.96 -11.92 4.39
C VAL A 347 35.38 -10.93 5.40
N GLY A 348 36.06 -9.80 5.61
CA GLY A 348 35.61 -8.75 6.53
C GLY A 348 34.23 -8.21 6.15
N PHE A 349 34.02 -7.88 4.87
CA PHE A 349 32.73 -7.39 4.40
C PHE A 349 31.60 -8.43 4.50
N SER A 350 31.89 -9.69 4.19
CA SER A 350 30.91 -10.79 4.34
C SER A 350 30.51 -11.00 5.80
N PHE A 351 31.48 -10.91 6.72
CA PHE A 351 31.24 -11.00 8.15
C PHE A 351 30.37 -9.85 8.66
N VAL A 352 30.70 -8.60 8.28
CA VAL A 352 29.90 -7.43 8.65
C VAL A 352 28.48 -7.53 8.06
N CYS A 353 28.32 -8.00 6.83
CA CYS A 353 27.01 -8.23 6.22
C CYS A 353 26.17 -9.23 7.05
N GLY A 354 26.75 -10.36 7.44
CA GLY A 354 26.10 -11.33 8.33
C GLY A 354 25.76 -10.76 9.70
N LEU A 355 26.67 -9.97 10.31
CA LEU A 355 26.44 -9.29 11.58
C LEU A 355 25.28 -8.30 11.50
N VAL A 356 25.24 -7.47 10.46
CA VAL A 356 24.15 -6.50 10.24
C VAL A 356 22.82 -7.22 10.03
N ALA A 357 22.80 -8.37 9.35
CA ALA A 357 21.60 -9.19 9.22
C ALA A 357 21.08 -9.69 10.58
N ILE A 358 21.97 -10.13 11.47
CA ILE A 358 21.62 -10.55 12.84
C ILE A 358 21.11 -9.36 13.67
N ILE A 359 21.75 -8.20 13.55
CA ILE A 359 21.31 -6.96 14.22
C ILE A 359 19.92 -6.56 13.73
N ALA A 360 19.70 -6.55 12.41
CA ALA A 360 18.40 -6.24 11.82
C ALA A 360 17.32 -7.22 12.30
N TRP A 361 17.62 -8.52 12.35
CA TRP A 361 16.73 -9.53 12.92
C TRP A 361 16.39 -9.24 14.38
N TYR A 362 17.38 -8.95 15.21
CA TYR A 362 17.16 -8.64 16.62
C TYR A 362 16.30 -7.38 16.79
N LEU A 363 16.60 -6.31 16.06
CA LEU A 363 15.85 -5.06 16.12
C LEU A 363 14.41 -5.23 15.61
N PHE A 364 14.20 -5.97 14.54
CA PHE A 364 12.87 -6.21 13.98
C PHE A 364 12.08 -7.16 14.87
N ARG A 365 12.70 -8.20 15.44
CA ARG A 365 12.07 -9.09 16.41
C ARG A 365 11.70 -8.34 17.69
N ARG A 366 12.55 -7.42 18.16
CA ARG A 366 12.24 -6.57 19.33
C ARG A 366 11.12 -5.59 19.02
N SER A 367 11.12 -4.96 17.85
CA SER A 367 10.04 -4.06 17.41
C SER A 367 8.71 -4.80 17.25
N ASN A 368 8.73 -5.98 16.62
CA ASN A 368 7.56 -6.85 16.51
C ASN A 368 7.13 -7.39 17.86
N SER A 369 8.04 -7.73 18.78
CA SER A 369 7.70 -8.19 20.13
C SER A 369 7.16 -7.06 21.01
N LYS A 370 7.53 -5.80 20.76
CA LYS A 370 6.90 -4.64 21.39
C LYS A 370 5.50 -4.42 20.83
N ARG A 371 5.34 -4.44 19.51
CA ARG A 371 4.02 -4.39 18.84
C ARG A 371 3.11 -5.55 19.22
N LEU A 372 3.67 -6.75 19.38
CA LEU A 372 2.97 -7.94 19.87
C LEU A 372 2.82 -7.92 21.39
N GLY A 373 3.65 -7.22 22.16
CA GLY A 373 3.41 -7.02 23.60
C GLY A 373 2.29 -6.01 23.84
N GLU A 374 2.23 -4.98 22.98
CA GLU A 374 1.14 -4.01 22.88
C GLU A 374 -0.14 -4.69 22.34
N ALA A 375 -0.03 -5.61 21.39
CA ALA A 375 -1.15 -6.35 20.82
C ALA A 375 -1.52 -7.66 21.54
N SER A 376 -0.66 -8.25 22.38
CA SER A 376 -0.97 -9.46 23.17
C SER A 376 -1.58 -9.13 24.53
N GLY A 377 -1.76 -7.83 24.83
CA GLY A 377 -2.90 -7.38 25.64
C GLY A 377 -4.26 -7.62 24.97
N ASP A 378 -4.29 -7.89 23.66
CA ASP A 378 -5.48 -8.12 22.83
C ASP A 378 -5.32 -9.40 21.95
N ASN A 379 -5.40 -10.60 22.54
CA ASN A 379 -5.27 -11.85 21.78
C ASN A 379 -6.62 -12.33 21.18
N VAL A 380 -6.73 -12.41 19.84
CA VAL A 380 -7.66 -13.34 19.17
C VAL A 380 -6.93 -14.12 18.08
N LYS A 381 -6.96 -15.46 18.20
CA LYS A 381 -6.64 -16.42 17.12
C LYS A 381 -7.94 -16.93 16.51
N LEU A 382 -8.04 -16.79 15.19
CA LEU A 382 -9.14 -17.26 14.35
C LEU A 382 -9.21 -18.78 14.24
N GLN A 383 -10.41 -19.36 14.37
CA GLN A 383 -10.73 -20.68 13.82
C GLN A 383 -12.17 -20.73 13.27
N LYS A 384 -12.30 -21.28 12.06
CA LYS A 384 -13.50 -21.34 11.21
C LYS A 384 -14.47 -22.47 11.61
N GLN A 385 -15.70 -22.33 11.09
CA GLN A 385 -16.63 -23.35 10.55
C GLN A 385 -17.95 -23.65 11.31
N PRO A 386 -19.00 -24.18 10.64
CA PRO A 386 -20.30 -23.53 10.38
C PRO A 386 -21.48 -24.21 11.11
N PHE A 387 -22.69 -23.62 11.18
CA PHE A 387 -23.95 -24.39 11.13
C PHE A 387 -25.19 -23.47 10.96
N ALA A 388 -26.29 -24.10 10.54
CA ALA A 388 -27.32 -23.60 9.63
C ALA A 388 -28.67 -23.20 10.26
N ALA A 389 -29.49 -22.56 9.40
CA ALA A 389 -30.96 -22.43 9.36
C ALA A 389 -31.60 -21.49 10.42
N THR A 390 -32.68 -20.71 10.18
CA THR A 390 -33.74 -20.73 9.16
C THR A 390 -34.30 -19.30 8.99
N HIS A 391 -34.60 -18.87 7.76
CA HIS A 391 -35.15 -17.55 7.43
C HIS A 391 -36.68 -17.47 7.63
N ILE A 392 -37.15 -16.29 8.07
CA ILE A 392 -38.50 -15.79 7.80
C ILE A 392 -38.33 -14.41 7.14
N ASN A 393 -38.69 -14.35 5.86
CA ASN A 393 -38.70 -13.14 5.04
C ASN A 393 -39.67 -12.09 5.58
N HIS A 394 -39.27 -10.82 5.60
CA HIS A 394 -40.15 -9.74 5.14
C HIS A 394 -39.33 -8.61 4.54
N SER A 395 -39.48 -8.49 3.23
CA SER A 395 -38.98 -7.46 2.35
C SER A 395 -39.42 -6.05 2.76
N TYR A 396 -38.45 -5.17 3.02
CA TYR A 396 -38.59 -3.71 2.86
C TYR A 396 -37.59 -3.24 1.81
N ARG A 397 -38.01 -3.33 0.55
CA ARG A 397 -37.48 -2.49 -0.53
C ARG A 397 -38.18 -1.14 -0.42
N GLN A 398 -37.40 -0.08 -0.64
CA GLN A 398 -37.76 1.35 -0.70
C GLN A 398 -37.50 2.12 0.59
N GLY A 399 -36.70 3.19 0.44
CA GLY A 399 -36.48 4.20 1.47
C GLY A 399 -35.03 4.36 1.94
N ILE A 400 -34.09 4.66 1.04
CA ILE A 400 -32.90 5.43 1.46
C ILE A 400 -32.99 6.75 0.70
N SER A 401 -33.02 7.82 1.48
CA SER A 401 -33.02 9.21 1.03
C SER A 401 -31.86 9.46 0.06
N ALA A 402 -32.15 10.31 -0.91
CA ALA A 402 -31.29 10.67 -2.00
C ALA A 402 -29.86 11.08 -1.63
N MET A 403 -28.88 10.53 -2.33
CA MET A 403 -27.50 10.98 -2.42
C MET A 403 -27.43 12.24 -3.30
N PRO A 404 -26.77 13.30 -2.86
CA PRO A 404 -26.83 14.58 -3.55
C PRO A 404 -25.90 14.65 -4.78
N VAL A 405 -26.45 15.16 -5.88
CA VAL A 405 -25.68 15.72 -7.00
C VAL A 405 -25.40 17.19 -6.68
N THR A 406 -24.13 17.61 -6.74
CA THR A 406 -23.72 18.94 -6.27
C THR A 406 -22.91 19.71 -7.31
N ILE A 407 -23.27 20.97 -7.52
CA ILE A 407 -22.46 21.95 -8.26
C ILE A 407 -21.94 23.01 -7.30
N GLN A 408 -20.64 23.33 -7.42
CA GLN A 408 -20.02 24.42 -6.67
C GLN A 408 -19.33 25.41 -7.60
N PRO A 409 -19.60 26.73 -7.50
CA PRO A 409 -18.82 27.73 -8.22
C PRO A 409 -17.41 27.85 -7.65
N ARG A 410 -16.38 27.89 -8.51
CA ARG A 410 -14.99 28.02 -8.04
C ARG A 410 -14.68 29.44 -7.55
N PRO A 411 -14.15 29.61 -6.31
CA PRO A 411 -13.92 30.91 -5.72
C PRO A 411 -12.81 31.73 -6.40
N GLU A 412 -11.86 31.11 -7.09
CA GLU A 412 -10.68 31.80 -7.65
C GLU A 412 -10.94 32.63 -8.92
N LYS A 413 -12.15 32.62 -9.48
CA LYS A 413 -12.46 33.28 -10.78
C LYS A 413 -13.80 34.01 -10.83
N ALA A 414 -14.35 34.41 -9.68
CA ALA A 414 -15.43 35.37 -9.62
C ALA A 414 -14.84 36.79 -9.71
N GLY A 415 -14.77 37.35 -10.91
CA GLY A 415 -14.37 38.76 -11.09
C GLY A 415 -14.09 39.14 -12.54
N ALA A 416 -15.14 39.55 -13.25
CA ALA A 416 -15.18 40.76 -14.09
C ALA A 416 -16.40 40.68 -15.04
N ASN A 417 -17.46 41.41 -14.72
CA ASN A 417 -18.33 42.03 -15.73
C ASN A 417 -18.51 43.50 -15.30
N ASP A 418 -18.32 44.42 -16.24
CA ASP A 418 -18.16 45.87 -16.05
C ASP A 418 -19.43 46.62 -15.57
N ASP A 419 -20.53 45.92 -15.30
CA ASP A 419 -21.77 46.53 -14.85
C ASP A 419 -21.95 46.26 -13.37
N GLY A 420 -21.29 47.09 -12.56
CA GLY A 420 -21.18 46.92 -11.12
C GLY A 420 -22.52 46.93 -10.38
N VAL A 421 -23.07 45.74 -10.11
CA VAL A 421 -23.82 45.37 -8.89
C VAL A 421 -23.77 43.84 -8.75
N VAL A 422 -23.06 43.28 -7.77
CA VAL A 422 -23.55 42.29 -6.78
C VAL A 422 -22.55 42.24 -5.62
N SER A 423 -23.08 42.38 -4.40
CA SER A 423 -22.39 42.41 -3.12
C SER A 423 -21.67 41.12 -2.77
N SER A 424 -20.49 41.25 -2.16
CA SER A 424 -19.78 40.16 -1.47
C SER A 424 -20.68 39.55 -0.39
N SER A 425 -21.23 38.38 -0.68
CA SER A 425 -21.74 37.45 0.32
C SER A 425 -20.99 36.14 0.10
N SER A 426 -20.12 35.82 1.05
CA SER A 426 -19.34 34.59 1.11
C SER A 426 -20.22 33.42 1.53
N GLU A 427 -21.30 33.17 0.80
CA GLU A 427 -22.08 31.93 0.88
C GLU A 427 -21.65 31.05 -0.29
N LEU A 428 -20.99 29.93 0.02
CA LEU A 428 -20.81 28.83 -0.92
C LEU A 428 -22.22 28.34 -1.33
N LEU A 429 -22.68 28.73 -2.50
CA LEU A 429 -23.92 28.21 -3.09
C LEU A 429 -23.67 26.77 -3.53
N VAL A 430 -23.90 25.84 -2.60
CA VAL A 430 -23.92 24.40 -2.84
C VAL A 430 -25.36 24.03 -3.21
N VAL A 431 -25.67 23.97 -4.50
CA VAL A 431 -27.00 23.53 -4.94
C VAL A 431 -26.99 22.01 -5.08
N THR A 432 -27.95 21.38 -4.41
CA THR A 432 -27.99 19.93 -4.18
C THR A 432 -29.32 19.37 -4.67
N SER A 433 -29.29 18.40 -5.59
CA SER A 433 -30.50 17.61 -5.92
C SER A 433 -30.88 16.71 -4.74
N LYS A 434 -32.19 16.58 -4.50
CA LYS A 434 -32.78 15.78 -3.39
C LYS A 434 -33.28 14.40 -3.83
N GLU A 435 -32.96 13.90 -5.02
CA GLU A 435 -33.64 12.71 -5.59
C GLU A 435 -32.74 11.66 -6.26
N TRP A 436 -31.60 11.27 -5.66
CA TRP A 436 -30.68 10.29 -6.26
C TRP A 436 -30.40 9.03 -5.43
N THR A 437 -30.48 7.81 -5.96
CA THR A 437 -30.06 6.60 -5.21
C THR A 437 -29.08 5.75 -6.03
N ALA A 438 -27.77 5.95 -5.85
CA ALA A 438 -26.76 5.04 -6.38
C ALA A 438 -25.93 4.43 -5.25
N LYS A 439 -26.00 3.11 -5.07
CA LYS A 439 -25.27 2.44 -3.99
C LYS A 439 -23.78 2.25 -4.31
N ARG A 440 -23.41 2.28 -5.59
CA ARG A 440 -22.04 2.03 -6.10
C ARG A 440 -21.74 2.84 -7.36
N PRO A 441 -20.46 3.18 -7.65
CA PRO A 441 -20.08 3.93 -8.85
C PRO A 441 -20.48 3.30 -10.20
N ARG A 442 -20.76 1.99 -10.21
CA ARG A 442 -21.17 1.25 -11.43
C ARG A 442 -22.67 1.26 -11.67
N GLU A 443 -23.46 1.69 -10.69
CA GLU A 443 -24.92 1.79 -10.76
C GLU A 443 -25.37 3.23 -11.03
N ILE A 444 -24.42 4.12 -11.37
CA ILE A 444 -24.70 5.52 -11.68
C ILE A 444 -25.38 5.57 -13.05
N ASP A 445 -26.62 6.04 -13.09
CA ASP A 445 -27.27 6.45 -14.33
C ASP A 445 -26.69 7.80 -14.76
N PHE A 446 -25.63 7.75 -15.58
CA PHE A 446 -24.93 8.94 -16.05
C PHE A 446 -25.82 9.83 -16.93
N GLN A 447 -26.86 9.27 -17.57
CA GLN A 447 -27.80 10.09 -18.34
C GLN A 447 -28.53 11.02 -17.39
N HIS A 448 -29.21 10.45 -16.40
CA HIS A 448 -30.00 11.22 -15.44
C HIS A 448 -29.14 12.19 -14.63
N ALA A 449 -27.96 11.77 -14.17
CA ALA A 449 -27.02 12.64 -13.48
C ALA A 449 -26.58 13.83 -14.34
N SER A 450 -26.32 13.62 -15.63
CA SER A 450 -25.89 14.69 -16.54
C SER A 450 -27.01 15.69 -16.87
N GLU A 451 -28.27 15.23 -16.91
CA GLU A 451 -29.45 16.09 -17.08
C GLU A 451 -29.67 16.96 -15.82
N GLU A 452 -29.60 16.38 -14.62
CA GLU A 452 -29.70 17.14 -13.36
C GLU A 452 -28.57 18.17 -13.20
N PHE A 453 -27.33 17.83 -13.59
CA PHE A 453 -26.24 18.79 -13.58
C PHE A 453 -26.51 19.99 -14.48
N ILE A 454 -27.29 19.84 -15.55
CA ILE A 454 -27.65 20.94 -16.44
C ILE A 454 -28.75 21.79 -15.82
N GLU A 455 -29.78 21.18 -15.24
CA GLU A 455 -30.83 21.89 -14.51
C GLU A 455 -30.25 22.74 -13.37
N LEU A 456 -29.25 22.19 -12.66
CA LEU A 456 -28.54 22.90 -11.59
C LEU A 456 -27.62 24.02 -12.12
N LEU A 457 -27.19 23.94 -13.37
CA LEU A 457 -26.32 24.91 -14.02
C LEU A 457 -27.11 26.10 -14.59
N GLU A 458 -28.32 25.87 -15.09
CA GLU A 458 -29.19 26.86 -15.76
C GLU A 458 -29.30 28.21 -15.06
N PRO A 459 -29.55 28.29 -13.73
CA PRO A 459 -29.68 29.57 -13.02
C PRO A 459 -28.39 30.40 -12.98
N PHE A 460 -27.25 29.79 -13.27
CA PHE A 460 -25.93 30.44 -13.24
C PHE A 460 -25.42 30.82 -14.64
N LEU A 461 -26.18 30.54 -15.70
CA LEU A 461 -25.83 30.89 -17.08
C LEU A 461 -26.36 32.27 -17.42
N VAL A 462 -25.57 33.05 -18.18
CA VAL A 462 -25.98 34.38 -18.66
C VAL A 462 -27.14 34.30 -19.67
N ASP A 463 -27.20 33.20 -20.41
CA ASP A 463 -28.28 32.85 -21.31
C ASP A 463 -28.89 31.52 -20.83
N GLU A 464 -30.06 31.59 -20.20
CA GLU A 464 -30.79 30.43 -19.68
C GLU A 464 -31.21 29.48 -20.82
N SER A 465 -31.31 29.96 -22.07
CA SER A 465 -31.64 29.13 -23.23
C SER A 465 -30.45 28.30 -23.75
N LEU A 466 -29.25 28.48 -23.18
CA LEU A 466 -28.03 27.81 -23.62
C LEU A 466 -28.15 26.27 -23.58
N SER A 467 -28.78 25.71 -22.56
CA SER A 467 -29.03 24.27 -22.44
C SER A 467 -29.98 23.77 -23.54
N GLU A 468 -31.02 24.54 -23.87
CA GLU A 468 -32.05 24.17 -24.84
C GLU A 468 -31.53 23.99 -26.28
N TRP A 469 -30.60 24.84 -26.73
CA TRP A 469 -30.08 24.75 -28.10
C TRP A 469 -28.78 23.96 -28.24
N LEU A 470 -28.03 23.73 -27.15
CA LEU A 470 -26.85 22.85 -27.17
C LEU A 470 -27.21 21.38 -27.02
N LEU A 471 -28.30 21.06 -26.32
CA LEU A 471 -28.75 19.69 -26.16
C LEU A 471 -29.54 19.22 -27.40
N PRO A 472 -29.27 18.01 -27.91
CA PRO A 472 -29.93 17.48 -29.10
C PRO A 472 -31.40 17.15 -28.83
N ALA A 473 -32.31 17.79 -29.58
CA ALA A 473 -33.76 17.61 -29.45
C ALA A 473 -34.41 16.83 -30.62
N PHE A 474 -33.63 16.08 -31.40
CA PHE A 474 -34.17 15.31 -32.52
C PHE A 474 -34.92 14.05 -32.06
N THR A 475 -35.96 13.67 -32.80
CA THR A 475 -36.78 12.49 -32.50
C THR A 475 -36.00 11.16 -32.57
N THR A 476 -34.83 11.15 -33.21
CA THR A 476 -33.93 9.99 -33.33
C THR A 476 -32.76 10.01 -32.34
N THR A 477 -32.66 11.03 -31.47
CA THR A 477 -31.59 11.16 -30.48
C THR A 477 -31.73 10.09 -29.39
N THR A 478 -30.66 9.34 -29.14
CA THR A 478 -30.63 8.29 -28.10
C THR A 478 -30.29 8.86 -26.72
N ALA A 479 -30.54 8.07 -25.68
CA ALA A 479 -30.09 8.34 -24.30
C ALA A 479 -28.59 8.69 -24.22
N ASN A 480 -27.75 7.93 -24.93
CA ASN A 480 -26.31 8.18 -25.00
C ASN A 480 -26.00 9.51 -25.68
N ASP A 481 -26.69 9.87 -26.75
CA ASP A 481 -26.46 11.13 -27.46
C ASP A 481 -26.77 12.36 -26.58
N LYS A 482 -27.85 12.28 -25.80
CA LYS A 482 -28.20 13.32 -24.81
C LYS A 482 -27.13 13.43 -23.72
N THR A 483 -26.69 12.29 -23.18
CA THR A 483 -25.64 12.23 -22.15
C THR A 483 -24.32 12.82 -22.66
N VAL A 484 -23.92 12.48 -23.88
CA VAL A 484 -22.69 13.01 -24.51
C VAL A 484 -22.76 14.51 -24.71
N ALA A 485 -23.90 15.03 -25.19
CA ALA A 485 -24.11 16.46 -25.33
C ALA A 485 -24.10 17.17 -23.97
N ALA A 486 -24.74 16.58 -22.96
CA ALA A 486 -24.77 17.12 -21.61
C ALA A 486 -23.37 17.21 -20.97
N LEU A 487 -22.59 16.12 -21.05
CA LEU A 487 -21.20 16.09 -20.61
C LEU A 487 -20.32 17.07 -21.41
N THR A 488 -20.64 17.31 -22.68
CA THR A 488 -19.93 18.30 -23.50
C THR A 488 -20.18 19.71 -23.00
N LEU A 489 -21.43 20.06 -22.67
CA LEU A 489 -21.78 21.35 -22.05
C LEU A 489 -21.14 21.50 -20.67
N MET A 490 -21.18 20.47 -19.83
CA MET A 490 -20.48 20.48 -18.54
C MET A 490 -18.97 20.70 -18.72
N SER A 491 -18.35 20.08 -19.74
CA SER A 491 -16.93 20.21 -20.05
C SER A 491 -16.54 21.61 -20.54
N THR A 492 -17.42 22.34 -21.23
CA THR A 492 -17.15 23.74 -21.60
C THR A 492 -17.21 24.65 -20.37
N MET A 493 -18.07 24.31 -19.39
CA MET A 493 -18.28 25.10 -18.17
C MET A 493 -17.39 24.69 -16.98
N LYS A 494 -16.61 23.60 -17.09
CA LYS A 494 -15.71 23.07 -16.03
C LYS A 494 -14.65 24.02 -15.48
N LYS A 495 -14.43 25.16 -16.16
CA LYS A 495 -13.52 26.22 -15.70
C LYS A 495 -14.14 27.07 -14.58
N TYR A 496 -15.47 27.14 -14.53
CA TYR A 496 -16.25 27.98 -13.62
C TYR A 496 -16.91 27.16 -12.50
N PHE A 497 -17.28 25.92 -12.79
CA PHE A 497 -17.99 25.04 -11.87
C PHE A 497 -17.21 23.75 -11.58
N ASP A 498 -17.32 23.28 -10.34
CA ASP A 498 -16.96 21.94 -9.92
C ASP A 498 -18.21 21.07 -9.83
N TYR A 499 -18.19 19.95 -10.56
CA TYR A 499 -19.25 18.95 -10.60
C TYR A 499 -18.86 17.78 -9.70
N THR A 500 -19.62 17.55 -8.64
CA THR A 500 -19.33 16.49 -7.68
C THR A 500 -20.50 15.53 -7.57
N LEU A 501 -20.23 14.25 -7.85
CA LEU A 501 -21.11 13.13 -7.57
C LEU A 501 -20.64 12.45 -6.29
N LEU A 502 -21.40 12.58 -5.21
CA LEU A 502 -21.08 11.94 -3.93
C LEU A 502 -21.56 10.48 -3.96
N CYS A 503 -20.70 9.59 -4.43
CA CYS A 503 -20.91 8.15 -4.38
C CYS A 503 -20.15 7.57 -3.19
N GLY A 504 -20.87 7.22 -2.12
CA GLY A 504 -20.29 6.55 -0.95
C GLY A 504 -20.02 7.46 0.24
N GLY A 505 -21.04 8.16 0.73
CA GLY A 505 -21.01 8.68 2.09
C GLY A 505 -20.94 7.53 3.11
N CYS A 506 -20.12 7.69 4.15
CA CYS A 506 -20.15 6.84 5.34
C CYS A 506 -21.44 7.15 6.11
N GLY A 507 -22.53 6.48 5.76
CA GLY A 507 -23.81 6.55 6.48
C GLY A 507 -24.33 5.15 6.76
N PHE A 508 -25.18 4.99 7.77
CA PHE A 508 -25.88 3.72 7.97
C PHE A 508 -26.87 3.53 6.81
N PRO A 509 -26.71 2.52 5.94
CA PRO A 509 -27.65 2.29 4.84
C PRO A 509 -29.04 1.93 5.39
N SER A 510 -29.08 1.31 6.57
CA SER A 510 -30.27 1.11 7.37
C SER A 510 -29.86 0.94 8.83
N VAL A 511 -30.76 1.28 9.75
CA VAL A 511 -30.61 0.98 11.17
C VAL A 511 -31.83 0.17 11.59
N THR A 512 -31.59 -0.94 12.28
CA THR A 512 -32.66 -1.77 12.84
C THR A 512 -32.57 -1.70 14.35
N LEU A 513 -33.62 -1.18 14.99
CA LEU A 513 -33.78 -1.24 16.43
C LEU A 513 -34.44 -2.57 16.79
N GLU A 514 -33.72 -3.43 17.51
CA GLU A 514 -34.29 -4.65 18.09
C GLU A 514 -35.06 -4.32 19.39
N GLY A 515 -36.11 -5.09 19.67
CA GLY A 515 -37.01 -4.88 20.81
C GLY A 515 -38.30 -4.12 20.47
N GLU A 516 -39.27 -4.13 21.38
CA GLU A 516 -40.51 -3.36 21.24
C GLU A 516 -40.32 -1.91 21.73
N LYS A 517 -41.12 -0.97 21.22
CA LYS A 517 -41.10 0.43 21.67
C LYS A 517 -41.16 0.58 23.20
N LYS A 518 -41.94 -0.29 23.86
CA LYS A 518 -42.07 -0.32 25.33
C LYS A 518 -40.76 -0.63 26.04
N ASP A 519 -39.91 -1.47 25.45
CA ASP A 519 -38.59 -1.80 26.01
C ASP A 519 -37.70 -0.56 26.03
N TRP A 520 -37.77 0.26 24.98
CA TRP A 520 -37.05 1.52 24.86
C TRP A 520 -37.59 2.61 25.79
N GLU A 521 -38.91 2.69 25.97
CA GLU A 521 -39.53 3.58 26.97
C GLU A 521 -39.11 3.21 28.41
N LEU A 522 -39.05 1.91 28.70
CA LEU A 522 -38.58 1.39 29.98
C LEU A 522 -37.08 1.66 30.18
N LEU A 523 -36.28 1.58 29.12
CA LEU A 523 -34.87 1.97 29.14
C LEU A 523 -34.72 3.47 29.46
N ALA A 524 -35.49 4.33 28.80
CA ALA A 524 -35.49 5.78 29.08
C ALA A 524 -35.84 6.07 30.55
N ALA A 525 -36.80 5.34 31.13
CA ALA A 525 -37.14 5.45 32.53
C ALA A 525 -35.97 5.02 33.45
N LYS A 526 -35.28 3.93 33.13
CA LYS A 526 -34.11 3.45 33.90
C LYS A 526 -32.93 4.42 33.84
N VAL A 527 -32.69 5.04 32.69
CA VAL A 527 -31.59 6.02 32.52
C VAL A 527 -31.80 7.23 33.42
N ARG A 528 -33.04 7.67 33.66
CA ARG A 528 -33.34 8.80 34.56
C ARG A 528 -32.92 8.54 36.01
N ASN A 529 -32.93 7.28 36.46
CA ASN A 529 -32.50 6.93 37.82
C ASN A 529 -30.99 7.16 38.03
N LEU A 530 -30.21 7.39 36.97
CA LEU A 530 -28.79 7.72 37.11
C LEU A 530 -28.57 9.06 37.81
N ALA A 531 -29.54 9.99 37.73
CA ALA A 531 -29.46 11.28 38.39
C ALA A 531 -29.41 11.18 39.93
N ASP A 532 -29.87 10.07 40.51
CA ASP A 532 -29.85 9.85 41.97
C ASP A 532 -28.45 9.62 42.54
N TYR A 533 -27.44 9.39 41.69
CA TYR A 533 -26.08 9.05 42.07
C TYR A 533 -25.11 10.25 42.11
N GLY A 534 -25.59 11.47 41.90
CA GLY A 534 -24.83 12.73 42.03
C GLY A 534 -24.87 13.61 40.79
N ASP A 535 -24.18 14.76 40.87
CA ASP A 535 -24.22 15.79 39.82
C ASP A 535 -23.64 15.33 38.48
N GLU A 536 -22.52 14.58 38.49
CA GLU A 536 -21.91 14.04 37.27
C GLU A 536 -22.81 12.99 36.57
N PRO A 537 -23.35 11.96 37.26
CA PRO A 537 -24.37 11.08 36.69
C PRO A 537 -25.65 11.79 36.25
N ALA A 538 -26.06 12.86 36.91
CA ALA A 538 -27.21 13.67 36.49
C ALA A 538 -26.97 14.33 35.13
N ASP A 539 -25.82 14.99 34.94
CA ASP A 539 -25.40 15.56 33.65
C ASP A 539 -25.36 14.51 32.53
N TRP A 540 -24.81 13.33 32.84
CA TRP A 540 -24.74 12.22 31.89
C TRP A 540 -26.13 11.68 31.50
N SER A 541 -27.02 11.55 32.50
CA SER A 541 -28.38 11.04 32.30
C SER A 541 -29.17 11.92 31.32
N VAL A 542 -28.97 13.24 31.36
CA VAL A 542 -29.63 14.19 30.45
C VAL A 542 -29.26 13.89 28.99
N CYS A 543 -27.98 13.69 28.70
CA CYS A 543 -27.52 13.34 27.35
C CYS A 543 -28.07 11.98 26.89
N LEU A 544 -28.00 10.95 27.75
CA LEU A 544 -28.47 9.61 27.41
C LEU A 544 -29.99 9.55 27.17
N VAL A 545 -30.78 10.24 27.99
CA VAL A 545 -32.24 10.30 27.80
C VAL A 545 -32.57 10.88 26.43
N LYS A 546 -31.86 11.91 25.98
CA LYS A 546 -32.07 12.49 24.64
C LYS A 546 -31.77 11.53 23.50
N VAL A 547 -30.73 10.72 23.63
CA VAL A 547 -30.42 9.67 22.65
C VAL A 547 -31.54 8.63 22.60
N VAL A 548 -32.01 8.15 23.76
CA VAL A 548 -33.08 7.14 23.83
C VAL A 548 -34.42 7.72 23.35
N GLU A 549 -34.74 8.98 23.65
CA GLU A 549 -35.94 9.66 23.14
C GLU A 549 -35.96 9.71 21.61
N LYS A 550 -34.80 10.00 20.97
CA LYS A 550 -34.69 9.97 19.50
C LYS A 550 -34.77 8.56 18.92
N MET A 551 -34.31 7.54 19.64
CA MET A 551 -34.54 6.13 19.27
C MET A 551 -36.02 5.74 19.39
N ILE A 552 -36.74 6.22 20.40
CA ILE A 552 -38.19 6.00 20.54
C ILE A 552 -38.95 6.72 19.42
N GLU A 553 -38.56 7.96 19.09
CA GLU A 553 -39.15 8.73 17.98
C GLU A 553 -38.98 8.02 16.63
N SER A 554 -37.91 7.24 16.47
CA SER A 554 -37.66 6.44 15.26
C SER A 554 -38.72 5.36 15.02
N PHE A 555 -39.49 4.94 16.04
CA PHE A 555 -40.61 3.99 15.86
C PHE A 555 -41.85 4.65 15.26
N ASP A 556 -42.08 5.94 15.56
CA ASP A 556 -43.31 6.65 15.15
C ASP A 556 -43.12 7.41 13.83
N LYS A 557 -41.89 7.88 13.55
CA LYS A 557 -41.58 8.79 12.44
C LYS A 557 -40.36 8.33 11.65
N LEU A 558 -40.45 7.15 11.05
CA LEU A 558 -39.36 6.52 10.27
C LEU A 558 -38.82 7.40 9.13
N ASP A 559 -39.68 8.19 8.49
CA ASP A 559 -39.33 8.99 7.31
C ASP A 559 -38.99 10.46 7.60
N ASP A 560 -39.10 10.91 8.85
CA ASP A 560 -38.84 12.31 9.23
C ASP A 560 -37.34 12.65 9.06
N ASP A 561 -37.08 13.77 8.38
CA ASP A 561 -35.71 14.25 8.12
C ASP A 561 -34.93 14.49 9.42
N ASN A 562 -35.61 14.85 10.51
CA ASN A 562 -34.96 15.04 11.81
C ASN A 562 -34.46 13.72 12.43
N VAL A 563 -35.19 12.62 12.21
CA VAL A 563 -34.79 11.28 12.67
C VAL A 563 -33.62 10.77 11.83
N LYS A 564 -33.64 11.02 10.52
CA LYS A 564 -32.53 10.69 9.61
C LYS A 564 -31.26 11.47 9.99
N ASP A 565 -31.36 12.78 10.23
CA ASP A 565 -30.22 13.60 10.67
C ASP A 565 -29.64 13.10 12.01
N PHE A 566 -30.48 12.70 12.96
CA PHE A 566 -30.04 12.08 14.21
C PHE A 566 -29.17 10.84 13.98
N TRP A 567 -29.61 9.90 13.13
CA TRP A 567 -28.84 8.69 12.84
C TRP A 567 -27.55 8.97 12.06
N MET A 568 -27.57 9.97 11.17
CA MET A 568 -26.39 10.40 10.41
C MET A 568 -25.34 11.09 11.30
N ARG A 569 -25.73 11.66 12.44
CA ARG A 569 -24.84 12.31 13.42
C ARG A 569 -24.44 11.42 14.60
N ALA A 570 -24.38 10.10 14.38
CA ALA A 570 -23.90 9.16 15.39
C ALA A 570 -22.46 9.44 15.83
N CYS A 571 -21.59 9.69 14.86
CA CYS A 571 -20.22 10.12 15.09
C CYS A 571 -19.70 10.85 13.86
N HIS A 572 -19.06 11.99 14.06
CA HIS A 572 -18.39 12.77 13.03
C HIS A 572 -17.12 13.42 13.58
N ALA A 573 -16.18 13.70 12.69
CA ALA A 573 -14.95 14.40 13.06
C ALA A 573 -15.27 15.86 13.38
N ALA A 574 -14.64 16.39 14.42
CA ALA A 574 -14.58 17.81 14.71
C ALA A 574 -13.10 18.23 14.70
N GLY A 575 -12.75 19.31 13.99
CA GLY A 575 -11.37 19.80 13.88
C GLY A 575 -10.78 19.85 12.46
N GLU A 576 -9.56 20.39 12.37
CA GLU A 576 -8.90 20.82 11.12
C GLU A 576 -8.12 19.67 10.42
N ASN A 577 -8.22 19.57 9.09
CA ASN A 577 -7.42 18.65 8.28
C ASN A 577 -6.01 19.24 8.06
N GLY A 578 -5.06 18.99 8.97
CA GLY A 578 -3.69 19.54 8.86
C GLY A 578 -2.59 18.76 9.60
N SER A 579 -1.33 18.99 9.19
CA SER A 579 -0.11 18.49 9.87
C SER A 579 0.05 19.16 11.25
N GLY A 580 -0.67 18.64 12.22
CA GLY A 580 -0.76 19.16 13.59
C GLY A 580 -1.72 18.34 14.46
N GLY A 581 -2.73 17.72 13.83
CA GLY A 581 -3.36 16.48 14.30
C GLY A 581 -4.12 16.55 15.63
N THR A 582 -5.00 17.52 15.84
CA THR A 582 -6.06 17.37 16.87
C THR A 582 -7.27 16.70 16.23
N GLU A 583 -7.26 15.37 16.14
CA GLU A 583 -8.40 14.60 15.63
C GLU A 583 -9.42 14.41 16.77
N THR A 584 -10.43 15.29 16.87
CA THR A 584 -11.52 15.13 17.85
C THR A 584 -12.76 14.50 17.23
N LEU A 585 -13.57 13.87 18.08
CA LEU A 585 -14.83 13.22 17.72
C LEU A 585 -15.99 13.95 18.42
N SER A 586 -17.08 14.09 17.67
CA SER A 586 -18.36 14.64 18.09
C SER A 586 -19.47 13.74 17.56
N GLY A 587 -20.69 13.85 18.10
CA GLY A 587 -21.82 12.97 17.77
C GLY A 587 -22.46 12.38 19.02
N TRP A 588 -23.61 11.72 18.87
CA TRP A 588 -24.32 11.24 20.06
C TRP A 588 -23.65 10.05 20.74
N LEU A 589 -22.77 9.32 20.04
CA LEU A 589 -21.97 8.24 20.63
C LEU A 589 -20.97 8.73 21.70
N THR A 590 -20.58 10.00 21.67
CA THR A 590 -19.65 10.53 22.67
C THR A 590 -20.26 10.59 24.07
N ALA A 591 -21.59 10.58 24.18
CA ALA A 591 -22.28 10.45 25.46
C ALA A 591 -21.94 9.13 26.18
N PHE A 592 -21.57 8.06 25.47
CA PHE A 592 -21.15 6.80 26.12
C PHE A 592 -19.70 6.83 26.63
N CYS A 593 -18.94 7.90 26.35
CA CYS A 593 -17.54 8.05 26.75
C CYS A 593 -17.39 9.12 27.86
N TYR A 594 -18.14 8.98 28.95
CA TYR A 594 -18.23 10.02 30.00
C TYR A 594 -17.13 9.91 31.07
N TRP A 595 -16.78 8.70 31.53
CA TRP A 595 -15.71 8.45 32.52
C TRP A 595 -14.55 7.64 31.95
N GLY A 596 -13.33 7.91 32.44
CA GLY A 596 -12.10 7.17 32.17
C GLY A 596 -11.92 5.93 33.07
N ASP A 597 -10.80 5.21 32.90
CA ASP A 597 -10.51 3.97 33.68
C ASP A 597 -10.31 4.24 35.17
N ASP A 598 -9.92 5.46 35.52
CA ASP A 598 -9.74 5.91 36.89
C ASP A 598 -11.06 6.38 37.54
N GLY A 599 -12.19 6.21 36.85
CA GLY A 599 -13.51 6.65 37.30
C GLY A 599 -13.69 8.16 37.29
N LYS A 600 -12.74 8.92 36.74
CA LYS A 600 -12.85 10.38 36.61
C LYS A 600 -13.52 10.74 35.29
N ARG A 601 -14.24 11.85 35.29
CA ARG A 601 -14.84 12.42 34.08
C ARG A 601 -13.76 12.67 33.03
N VAL A 602 -14.01 12.20 31.80
CA VAL A 602 -13.13 12.43 30.66
C VAL A 602 -13.05 13.93 30.39
N CYS A 603 -11.84 14.45 30.14
CA CYS A 603 -11.68 15.85 29.76
C CYS A 603 -12.43 16.11 28.45
N HIS A 604 -13.51 16.88 28.52
CA HIS A 604 -14.24 17.39 27.37
C HIS A 604 -13.72 18.78 27.05
N TRP A 605 -13.63 19.10 25.77
CA TRP A 605 -13.29 20.45 25.35
C TRP A 605 -14.47 21.38 25.66
N SER A 606 -14.25 22.42 26.48
CA SER A 606 -15.22 23.51 26.64
C SER A 606 -15.30 24.33 25.36
N ASP A 607 -16.41 25.06 25.16
CA ASP A 607 -16.53 25.93 23.98
C ASP A 607 -15.43 27.00 23.93
N GLU A 608 -14.98 27.47 25.09
CA GLU A 608 -13.84 28.39 25.27
C GLU A 608 -12.50 27.72 24.95
N GLY A 609 -12.28 26.47 25.40
CA GLY A 609 -11.08 25.70 25.06
C GLY A 609 -11.01 25.32 23.57
N LEU A 610 -12.18 25.13 22.93
CA LEU A 610 -12.29 24.99 21.49
C LEU A 610 -12.03 26.32 20.77
N GLU A 611 -12.27 27.49 21.41
CA GLU A 611 -11.89 28.82 20.88
C GLU A 611 -10.40 29.01 20.68
N GLU A 612 -9.60 28.51 21.62
CA GLU A 612 -8.15 28.60 21.51
C GLU A 612 -7.55 27.58 20.54
N LEU A 613 -8.16 26.40 20.41
CA LEU A 613 -7.63 25.30 19.61
C LEU A 613 -8.10 25.25 18.15
N MET A 614 -9.30 25.75 17.83
CA MET A 614 -9.89 25.59 16.50
C MET A 614 -10.82 26.74 16.10
N PRO A 615 -10.83 27.16 14.81
CA PRO A 615 -11.78 28.15 14.30
C PRO A 615 -13.24 27.74 14.55
N LYS A 616 -14.15 28.70 14.73
CA LYS A 616 -15.59 28.42 14.99
C LYS A 616 -16.24 27.55 13.91
N VAL A 617 -15.78 27.68 12.67
CA VAL A 617 -16.32 26.96 11.51
C VAL A 617 -16.03 25.45 11.58
N ASP A 618 -14.95 25.05 12.25
CA ASP A 618 -14.50 23.64 12.32
C ASP A 618 -15.05 22.90 13.55
N ARG A 619 -15.79 23.60 14.41
CA ARG A 619 -16.44 23.06 15.61
C ARG A 619 -17.78 22.43 15.26
N LEU A 620 -17.73 21.26 14.63
CA LEU A 620 -18.91 20.45 14.37
C LEU A 620 -19.42 19.78 15.67
N ARG A 621 -19.86 20.56 16.67
CA ARG A 621 -20.43 20.01 17.91
C ARG A 621 -21.89 19.57 17.69
N LEU A 622 -22.25 18.37 18.15
CA LEU A 622 -23.64 17.94 18.12
C LEU A 622 -24.43 18.63 19.25
N THR A 623 -25.55 19.25 18.91
CA THR A 623 -26.53 19.76 19.86
C THR A 623 -27.88 19.13 19.55
N LEU A 624 -28.48 18.41 20.51
CA LEU A 624 -29.82 17.85 20.39
C LEU A 624 -30.75 18.56 21.37
N ASP A 625 -31.84 19.16 20.88
CA ASP A 625 -32.81 19.93 21.67
C ASP A 625 -32.18 20.98 22.61
N GLY A 626 -31.11 21.64 22.16
CA GLY A 626 -30.37 22.63 22.96
C GLY A 626 -29.35 22.05 23.94
N ILE A 627 -29.21 20.73 24.03
CA ILE A 627 -28.23 20.06 24.88
C ILE A 627 -26.97 19.74 24.06
N PRO A 628 -25.80 20.30 24.44
CA PRO A 628 -24.58 20.12 23.67
C PRO A 628 -23.83 18.85 24.09
N PHE A 629 -23.55 17.97 23.14
CA PHE A 629 -22.85 16.71 23.39
C PHE A 629 -21.33 16.92 23.54
N PRO A 630 -20.62 16.05 24.28
CA PRO A 630 -19.20 16.24 24.53
C PRO A 630 -18.36 16.02 23.25
N VAL A 631 -17.33 16.84 23.09
CA VAL A 631 -16.27 16.63 22.10
C VAL A 631 -15.10 15.95 22.79
N ILE A 632 -14.65 14.82 22.27
CA ILE A 632 -13.61 13.98 22.89
C ILE A 632 -12.45 13.74 21.92
N SER A 633 -11.26 13.42 22.44
CA SER A 633 -10.17 12.88 21.61
C SER A 633 -10.47 11.42 21.24
N ARG A 634 -9.99 10.96 20.07
CA ARG A 634 -10.08 9.54 19.66
C ARG A 634 -9.54 8.57 20.72
N GLY A 635 -8.50 8.96 21.46
CA GLY A 635 -7.91 8.14 22.53
C GLY A 635 -8.82 7.94 23.74
N ASN A 636 -9.88 8.73 23.87
CA ASN A 636 -10.84 8.63 24.97
C ASN A 636 -12.03 7.71 24.66
N VAL A 637 -12.07 7.10 23.47
CA VAL A 637 -13.07 6.09 23.13
C VAL A 637 -12.82 4.85 24.00
N ARG A 638 -13.83 4.46 24.77
CA ARG A 638 -13.71 3.41 25.79
C ARG A 638 -13.75 2.02 25.17
N LYS A 639 -13.06 1.07 25.80
CA LYS A 639 -13.22 -0.34 25.48
C LYS A 639 -14.65 -0.76 25.81
N ALA A 640 -15.30 -1.51 24.93
CA ALA A 640 -16.67 -1.98 25.11
C ALA A 640 -16.77 -3.26 25.97
N VAL A 641 -15.73 -3.54 26.75
CA VAL A 641 -15.63 -4.70 27.65
C VAL A 641 -15.30 -4.25 29.07
N ALA A 642 -15.86 -4.96 30.04
CA ALA A 642 -15.60 -4.82 31.46
C ALA A 642 -14.89 -6.08 31.97
N GLU A 643 -14.00 -5.90 32.93
CA GLU A 643 -13.30 -6.98 33.62
C GLU A 643 -13.65 -6.96 35.11
N MET A 644 -13.78 -8.15 35.70
CA MET A 644 -14.13 -8.33 37.10
C MET A 644 -13.34 -9.51 37.67
N PRO A 645 -12.49 -9.30 38.70
CA PRO A 645 -11.83 -10.40 39.39
C PRO A 645 -12.85 -11.21 40.20
N ILE A 646 -12.81 -12.53 40.06
CA ILE A 646 -13.66 -13.49 40.74
C ILE A 646 -12.77 -14.56 41.39
N VAL A 647 -13.03 -14.87 42.66
CA VAL A 647 -12.35 -15.96 43.36
C VAL A 647 -13.32 -17.12 43.48
N VAL A 648 -13.02 -18.23 42.82
CA VAL A 648 -13.83 -19.46 42.87
C VAL A 648 -13.19 -20.44 43.85
N LYS A 649 -13.91 -20.75 44.93
CA LYS A 649 -13.50 -21.76 45.91
C LYS A 649 -14.16 -23.10 45.56
N ASP A 650 -13.41 -24.02 44.97
CA ASP A 650 -13.87 -25.36 44.63
C ASP A 650 -13.66 -26.33 45.80
N TYR A 651 -14.71 -26.53 46.58
CA TYR A 651 -14.71 -27.48 47.70
C TYR A 651 -14.66 -28.95 47.27
N GLY A 652 -14.95 -29.27 46.00
CA GLY A 652 -14.86 -30.63 45.48
C GLY A 652 -13.42 -31.08 45.24
N THR A 653 -12.56 -30.17 44.78
CA THR A 653 -11.13 -30.42 44.54
C THR A 653 -10.22 -29.85 45.62
N LEU A 654 -10.78 -29.11 46.59
CA LEU A 654 -10.03 -28.36 47.60
C LEU A 654 -9.02 -27.39 46.99
N MET A 655 -9.42 -26.72 45.90
CA MET A 655 -8.64 -25.68 45.22
C MET A 655 -9.37 -24.33 45.20
N VAL A 656 -8.59 -23.25 45.28
CA VAL A 656 -9.03 -21.87 45.08
C VAL A 656 -8.48 -21.40 43.74
N HIS A 657 -9.37 -20.91 42.89
CA HIS A 657 -9.07 -20.38 41.56
C HIS A 657 -9.27 -18.86 41.61
N GLU A 658 -8.19 -18.11 41.45
CA GLU A 658 -8.27 -16.68 41.12
C GLU A 658 -8.53 -16.58 39.62
N THR A 659 -9.68 -16.01 39.27
CA THR A 659 -10.10 -15.84 37.88
C THR A 659 -10.45 -14.39 37.59
N THR A 660 -10.38 -14.00 36.33
CA THR A 660 -10.85 -12.72 35.84
C THR A 660 -11.96 -12.96 34.83
N ALA A 661 -13.18 -12.54 35.16
CA ALA A 661 -14.32 -12.56 34.26
C ALA A 661 -14.28 -11.32 33.37
N ILE A 662 -14.28 -11.51 32.06
CA ILE A 662 -14.36 -10.44 31.07
C ILE A 662 -15.75 -10.53 30.43
N THR A 663 -16.46 -9.42 30.30
CA THR A 663 -17.81 -9.36 29.73
C THR A 663 -17.99 -8.10 28.90
N GLY A 664 -18.76 -8.15 27.82
CA GLY A 664 -19.09 -6.97 27.02
C GLY A 664 -19.26 -7.29 25.54
N GLN A 665 -19.08 -6.28 24.69
CA GLN A 665 -19.11 -6.46 23.24
C GLN A 665 -17.78 -7.06 22.78
N MET A 666 -17.77 -8.37 22.53
CA MET A 666 -16.54 -9.14 22.28
C MET A 666 -16.29 -9.43 20.81
N ALA A 667 -17.33 -9.35 19.97
CA ALA A 667 -17.21 -9.67 18.56
C ALA A 667 -18.24 -8.91 17.72
N MET A 668 -17.99 -8.86 16.41
CA MET A 668 -18.99 -8.49 15.41
C MET A 668 -19.29 -9.74 14.58
N LYS A 669 -20.56 -10.11 14.47
CA LYS A 669 -21.03 -11.21 13.61
C LYS A 669 -21.42 -10.65 12.26
N GLY A 670 -20.81 -11.15 11.20
CA GLY A 670 -21.31 -10.92 9.84
C GLY A 670 -22.68 -11.61 9.67
N VAL A 671 -23.70 -10.83 9.35
CA VAL A 671 -25.06 -11.34 9.14
C VAL A 671 -25.41 -11.23 7.66
N GLN A 672 -25.90 -12.34 7.11
CA GLN A 672 -26.55 -12.40 5.80
C GLN A 672 -28.06 -12.28 6.06
N MET A 673 -28.70 -11.28 5.46
CA MET A 673 -30.16 -11.13 5.56
C MET A 673 -30.91 -11.61 4.31
N ASP A 674 -30.26 -11.57 3.14
CA ASP A 674 -30.83 -12.01 1.86
C ASP A 674 -30.17 -13.30 1.35
N ASP A 675 -30.88 -14.02 0.46
CA ASP A 675 -30.51 -15.29 -0.21
C ASP A 675 -29.24 -15.19 -1.11
N GLU A 676 -28.49 -14.09 -0.99
CA GLU A 676 -27.20 -13.88 -1.62
C GLU A 676 -26.07 -14.43 -0.74
N SER A 677 -25.10 -15.10 -1.37
CA SER A 677 -23.95 -15.74 -0.70
C SER A 677 -22.99 -14.80 0.03
N ARG A 678 -23.32 -13.50 0.14
CA ARG A 678 -22.41 -12.44 0.61
C ARG A 678 -22.88 -11.84 1.92
N ILE A 679 -21.95 -11.72 2.87
CA ILE A 679 -22.17 -11.01 4.14
C ILE A 679 -22.35 -9.51 3.82
N THR A 680 -23.52 -8.96 4.14
CA THR A 680 -23.88 -7.56 3.87
C THR A 680 -24.08 -6.72 5.12
N HIS A 681 -24.27 -7.34 6.28
CA HIS A 681 -24.52 -6.67 7.56
C HIS A 681 -23.54 -7.14 8.63
N VAL A 682 -23.35 -6.34 9.68
CA VAL A 682 -22.55 -6.67 10.86
C VAL A 682 -23.35 -6.37 12.12
N GLN A 683 -23.45 -7.36 13.02
CA GLN A 683 -24.17 -7.27 14.29
C GLN A 683 -23.18 -7.33 15.45
N PRO A 684 -23.23 -6.39 16.42
CA PRO A 684 -22.43 -6.48 17.63
C PRO A 684 -22.89 -7.65 18.50
N MET A 685 -21.94 -8.45 18.97
CA MET A 685 -22.17 -9.63 19.80
C MET A 685 -21.62 -9.40 21.20
N SER A 686 -22.51 -9.45 22.19
CA SER A 686 -22.11 -9.50 23.59
C SER A 686 -21.71 -10.93 23.98
N GLY A 687 -20.69 -11.04 24.82
CA GLY A 687 -20.18 -12.30 25.33
C GLY A 687 -19.51 -12.11 26.69
N TRP A 688 -19.21 -13.22 27.34
CA TRP A 688 -18.40 -13.24 28.55
C TRP A 688 -17.48 -14.45 28.56
N TRP A 689 -16.26 -14.28 29.07
CA TRP A 689 -15.27 -15.34 29.29
C TRP A 689 -14.75 -15.24 30.72
N MET A 690 -14.22 -16.34 31.25
CA MET A 690 -13.53 -16.36 32.53
C MET A 690 -12.12 -16.90 32.31
N LEU A 691 -11.13 -16.08 32.62
CA LEU A 691 -9.71 -16.44 32.56
C LEU A 691 -9.28 -16.94 33.93
N GLU A 692 -8.68 -18.12 34.00
CA GLU A 692 -8.04 -18.59 35.22
C GLU A 692 -6.63 -17.99 35.33
N ASP A 693 -6.43 -17.13 36.33
CA ASP A 693 -5.16 -16.43 36.54
C ASP A 693 -4.20 -17.28 37.39
N LYS A 694 -4.72 -17.86 38.49
CA LYS A 694 -3.95 -18.70 39.42
C LYS A 694 -4.84 -19.73 40.11
N THR A 695 -4.21 -20.84 40.52
CA THR A 695 -4.87 -21.94 41.22
C THR A 695 -3.99 -22.42 42.37
N TYR A 696 -4.53 -22.51 43.58
CA TYR A 696 -3.80 -22.94 44.77
C TYR A 696 -4.71 -23.75 45.72
N PRO A 697 -4.17 -24.69 46.51
CA PRO A 697 -4.99 -25.45 47.45
C PRO A 697 -5.55 -24.54 48.56
N PHE A 698 -6.66 -24.95 49.18
CA PHE A 698 -7.16 -24.27 50.38
C PHE A 698 -6.04 -24.27 51.42
N THR A 699 -5.68 -23.08 51.88
CA THR A 699 -4.84 -22.92 53.05
C THR A 699 -5.74 -23.04 54.27
N GLU A 700 -5.39 -23.92 55.22
CA GLU A 700 -6.08 -24.06 56.51
C GLU A 700 -6.14 -22.75 57.30
#